data_AF-A0A136KPZ2-F1
#
_entry.id   AF-A0A136KPZ2-F1
#
_cell.length_a   1.000
_cell.length_b   1.000
_cell.length_c   1.000
_cell.angle_alpha   90.00
_cell.angle_beta   90.00
_cell.angle_gamma   90.00
#
_symmetry.space_group_name_H-M   'P 1'
#
loop_
_entity.id
_entity.type
_entity.pdbx_description
1 polymer ?
#
loop_
_entity_poly.entity_id
_entity_poly.type
_entity_poly.pdbx_seq_one_letter_code
_entity_poly.pdbx_strand_id
1 'polypeptide(L)'
;MRILWIFPNWRPRLQIFLAPFLPYLIMAGEAAAKEAGKKFGEAAWKKAVTLWGKLKPKVDEKPVLKEAAEKVARKPEDKRVIGNLDVELEEVFEQDLSFAQNIQEIYNSIVIGGDVSHANILNNSNNNQIAEKITNIHYHNASQSDVENEKINKAFGIYLEKLRRQCNALPLAALGGDEEDEEITLDKIYIGLDTTLFKKKEEKKSTRKEKKDNDDDIFEEYRNREIPISVMEVTIANKQLVLLGDAGAGKSTFVKNLLALQAAVLLGETKEALTGFDTDLIPVLIVLRDLSPKLANLNLGNLSAESQKQKLADLILEKIQEDLKTNKASDSLPVLEDAFAKGKLLLVLDGLDEVPQQMRKLVRQAVGALILLNNIERIIITSRSRSYVGEAVLPNFQSFTIAPFDETKIEQFSFAWYNERYRLGHITEAQAKERADDLARKSSTRDLIEMSSNPMMLTSIAIIHQKDIGLPDQRVKLYQLVVDVLIKRWQKYKAGEEHFAPSEALTAFLKKDDLLLSTLQVLAYEAHRANFKATGADQKTKTETDLPRGYILTLLEQSKFLGSIKLADEFLDYVDQRSGILVGKGGELEQPTSYSFPHRTIQEYLAGCHLVSGRNRGREFLKHAAEGDFWSLAALMGAEELFYNQSITRDTLMDLMYELCTEHSLQNEQTQRALLWSGQIASIFDKKEIEEDDKPNGGKNYLQKLIALTVQLIENNHLSPRERAEAGNTLAQLGDPRAGVAPLLLGEGVGVRSMNFLFCEIRAGDFLMGTKEEDIKDLAKKFNAPEDWFKNETPQIKLRLPTYFMSRYPVTNAQFEAFVKDENGYTQAKWWTEAGLEWKEDRKEHRRYGGVFALANHPVVGVTWYEANAFCKWATEQINTESRIQIWRDGKVEMCELESGRYEVRLPSEAEWERAARGGKKLFIPVEQ
;
A
#
# COMPACT_ATOMS: atom_id res chain seq x y z
N MET A 1 -25.16 33.28 -21.63
CA MET A 1 -24.10 34.31 -21.67
C MET A 1 -24.35 35.30 -20.54
N ARG A 2 -23.63 35.17 -19.40
CA ARG A 2 -23.68 36.12 -18.28
C ARG A 2 -22.41 36.97 -18.28
N ILE A 3 -22.59 38.26 -18.04
CA ILE A 3 -21.69 39.39 -18.28
C ILE A 3 -20.69 39.52 -17.11
N LEU A 4 -19.85 38.51 -16.93
CA LEU A 4 -18.77 38.50 -15.91
C LEU A 4 -17.41 38.98 -16.45
N TRP A 5 -17.35 39.33 -17.74
CA TRP A 5 -16.08 39.41 -18.49
C TRP A 5 -15.47 40.80 -18.67
N ILE A 6 -15.93 41.83 -17.96
CA ILE A 6 -15.40 43.18 -18.20
C ILE A 6 -14.39 43.64 -17.13
N PHE A 7 -14.45 43.25 -15.84
CA PHE A 7 -13.56 43.86 -14.82
C PHE A 7 -13.16 42.97 -13.62
N PRO A 8 -12.02 42.24 -13.64
CA PRO A 8 -11.81 41.14 -12.68
C PRO A 8 -11.11 41.47 -11.35
N ASN A 9 -10.39 42.59 -11.19
CA ASN A 9 -9.45 42.73 -10.05
C ASN A 9 -9.74 43.83 -9.02
N TRP A 10 -10.67 44.75 -9.28
CA TRP A 10 -10.94 45.85 -8.35
C TRP A 10 -12.19 45.61 -7.49
N ARG A 11 -13.17 44.83 -7.97
CA ARG A 11 -14.46 44.65 -7.31
C ARG A 11 -14.34 43.93 -5.96
N PRO A 12 -13.70 42.74 -5.84
CA PRO A 12 -13.56 42.06 -4.55
C PRO A 12 -12.58 42.77 -3.59
N ARG A 13 -11.91 43.82 -4.07
CA ARG A 13 -11.01 44.65 -3.27
C ARG A 13 -11.64 45.99 -2.89
N LEU A 14 -12.77 46.38 -3.50
CA LEU A 14 -13.46 47.63 -3.23
C LEU A 14 -14.14 47.59 -1.86
N GLN A 15 -14.91 46.54 -1.59
CA GLN A 15 -15.58 46.34 -0.30
C GLN A 15 -14.57 46.11 0.83
N ILE A 16 -13.46 45.40 0.55
CA ILE A 16 -12.36 45.24 1.52
C ILE A 16 -11.72 46.60 1.82
N PHE A 17 -11.48 47.42 0.79
CA PHE A 17 -10.97 48.77 0.96
C PHE A 17 -11.95 49.65 1.74
N LEU A 18 -13.24 49.62 1.42
CA LEU A 18 -14.26 50.48 2.05
C LEU A 18 -14.62 50.04 3.46
N ALA A 19 -14.57 48.74 3.78
CA ALA A 19 -14.97 48.17 5.07
C ALA A 19 -14.46 48.94 6.30
N PRO A 20 -13.16 49.28 6.45
CA PRO A 20 -12.67 50.04 7.61
C PRO A 20 -13.20 51.49 7.68
N PHE A 21 -13.69 52.05 6.57
CA PHE A 21 -14.21 53.42 6.48
C PHE A 21 -15.73 53.50 6.66
N LEU A 22 -16.47 52.44 6.34
CA LEU A 22 -17.93 52.41 6.43
C LEU A 22 -18.51 52.78 7.81
N PRO A 23 -17.90 52.41 8.96
CA PRO A 23 -18.36 52.88 10.27
C PRO A 23 -18.43 54.42 10.35
N TYR A 24 -17.44 55.10 9.77
CA TYR A 24 -17.34 56.56 9.80
C TYR A 24 -18.19 57.22 8.72
N LEU A 25 -18.38 56.56 7.58
CA LEU A 25 -19.14 57.07 6.44
C LEU A 25 -20.67 56.87 6.59
N ILE A 26 -21.10 55.90 7.39
CA ILE A 26 -22.52 55.56 7.58
C ILE A 26 -23.03 55.97 8.96
N MET A 27 -22.24 55.71 10.02
CA MET A 27 -22.76 55.77 11.40
C MET A 27 -22.31 57.01 12.19
N ALA A 28 -21.42 57.86 11.64
CA ALA A 28 -20.76 58.91 12.41
C ALA A 28 -21.07 60.34 11.93
N GLY A 29 -21.14 61.31 12.85
CA GLY A 29 -21.36 62.74 12.55
C GLY A 29 -20.07 63.51 12.19
N GLU A 30 -20.18 64.80 11.84
CA GLU A 30 -19.06 65.63 11.33
C GLU A 30 -17.78 65.60 12.18
N ALA A 31 -17.90 65.46 13.51
CA ALA A 31 -16.75 65.37 14.41
C ALA A 31 -15.92 64.09 14.20
N ALA A 32 -16.57 62.96 13.95
CA ALA A 32 -15.92 61.65 13.75
C ALA A 32 -15.29 61.51 12.34
N ALA A 33 -15.81 62.24 11.35
CA ALA A 33 -15.21 62.33 10.01
C ALA A 33 -13.82 63.02 10.02
N LYS A 34 -13.63 64.02 10.89
CA LYS A 34 -12.31 64.67 11.10
C LYS A 34 -11.30 63.73 11.75
N GLU A 35 -11.74 62.84 12.63
CA GLU A 35 -10.89 61.86 13.31
C GLU A 35 -10.48 60.70 12.38
N ALA A 36 -11.38 60.26 11.50
CA ALA A 36 -11.08 59.27 10.45
C ALA A 36 -10.00 59.75 9.48
N GLY A 37 -10.02 61.03 9.08
CA GLY A 37 -8.99 61.63 8.23
C GLY A 37 -7.58 61.58 8.85
N LYS A 38 -7.47 61.75 10.18
CA LYS A 38 -6.21 61.58 10.91
C LYS A 38 -5.78 60.12 11.03
N LYS A 39 -6.74 59.21 11.26
CA LYS A 39 -6.47 57.78 11.50
C LYS A 39 -6.02 57.01 10.26
N PHE A 40 -6.63 57.28 9.10
CA PHE A 40 -6.37 56.52 7.87
C PHE A 40 -5.53 57.29 6.83
N GLY A 41 -5.17 58.55 7.14
CA GLY A 41 -4.50 59.47 6.22
C GLY A 41 -5.49 60.24 5.34
N GLU A 42 -5.25 61.54 5.15
CA GLU A 42 -6.17 62.44 4.44
C GLU A 42 -6.45 61.99 3.00
N ALA A 43 -5.46 61.43 2.31
CA ALA A 43 -5.60 60.94 0.94
C ALA A 43 -6.53 59.71 0.85
N ALA A 44 -6.37 58.73 1.75
CA ALA A 44 -7.21 57.53 1.78
C ALA A 44 -8.64 57.85 2.22
N TRP A 45 -8.79 58.73 3.22
CA TRP A 45 -10.09 59.20 3.68
C TRP A 45 -10.86 59.96 2.59
N LYS A 46 -10.23 60.94 1.93
CA LYS A 46 -10.86 61.70 0.83
C LYS A 46 -11.29 60.78 -0.31
N LYS A 47 -10.51 59.74 -0.58
CA LYS A 47 -10.84 58.73 -1.59
C LYS A 47 -12.01 57.84 -1.17
N ALA A 48 -12.04 57.36 0.07
CA ALA A 48 -13.17 56.60 0.60
C ALA A 48 -14.47 57.43 0.57
N VAL A 49 -14.41 58.71 0.94
CA VAL A 49 -15.54 59.66 0.83
C VAL A 49 -16.00 59.81 -0.62
N THR A 50 -15.08 59.90 -1.58
CA THR A 50 -15.42 60.05 -3.01
C THR A 50 -16.08 58.79 -3.58
N LEU A 51 -15.51 57.61 -3.31
CA LEU A 51 -16.08 56.32 -3.73
C LEU A 51 -17.44 56.10 -3.09
N TRP A 52 -17.55 56.32 -1.78
CA TRP A 52 -18.80 56.15 -1.07
C TRP A 52 -19.86 57.17 -1.50
N GLY A 53 -19.48 58.42 -1.79
CA GLY A 53 -20.41 59.42 -2.32
C GLY A 53 -21.04 59.04 -3.65
N LYS A 54 -20.33 58.27 -4.49
CA LYS A 54 -20.86 57.71 -5.74
C LYS A 54 -21.68 56.44 -5.54
N LEU A 55 -21.30 55.59 -4.58
CA LEU A 55 -22.00 54.33 -4.27
C LEU A 55 -23.28 54.55 -3.46
N LYS A 56 -23.28 55.51 -2.53
CA LYS A 56 -24.35 55.74 -1.56
C LYS A 56 -25.74 55.89 -2.18
N PRO A 57 -25.95 56.64 -3.30
CA PRO A 57 -27.27 56.71 -3.94
C PRO A 57 -27.80 55.34 -4.37
N LYS A 58 -26.96 54.50 -4.98
CA LYS A 58 -27.34 53.13 -5.39
C LYS A 58 -27.56 52.20 -4.20
N VAL A 59 -26.80 52.39 -3.13
CA VAL A 59 -26.98 51.67 -1.86
C VAL A 59 -28.31 52.05 -1.20
N ASP A 60 -28.67 53.33 -1.17
CA ASP A 60 -29.92 53.80 -0.55
C ASP A 60 -31.19 53.40 -1.35
N GLU A 61 -31.07 53.23 -2.67
CA GLU A 61 -32.18 52.76 -3.53
C GLU A 61 -32.54 51.28 -3.32
N LYS A 62 -31.60 50.45 -2.83
CA LYS A 62 -31.79 49.01 -2.64
C LYS A 62 -31.77 48.64 -1.15
N PRO A 63 -32.90 48.26 -0.53
CA PRO A 63 -32.97 47.96 0.90
C PRO A 63 -31.98 46.88 1.38
N VAL A 64 -31.78 45.83 0.58
CA VAL A 64 -30.90 44.70 0.91
C VAL A 64 -29.42 45.11 0.89
N LEU A 65 -29.01 45.86 -0.14
CA LEU A 65 -27.65 46.40 -0.24
C LEU A 65 -27.35 47.41 0.87
N LYS A 66 -28.34 48.24 1.23
CA LYS A 66 -28.23 49.14 2.38
C LYS A 66 -28.01 48.39 3.68
N GLU A 67 -28.80 47.34 3.93
CA GLU A 67 -28.66 46.51 5.13
C GLU A 67 -27.28 45.81 5.16
N ALA A 68 -26.79 45.32 4.02
CA ALA A 68 -25.45 44.74 3.92
C ALA A 68 -24.35 45.75 4.26
N ALA A 69 -24.43 46.98 3.76
CA ALA A 69 -23.46 48.04 4.05
C ALA A 69 -23.49 48.46 5.54
N GLU A 70 -24.67 48.55 6.14
CA GLU A 70 -24.83 48.84 7.58
C GLU A 70 -24.28 47.70 8.46
N LYS A 71 -24.45 46.44 8.06
CA LYS A 71 -23.86 45.29 8.75
C LYS A 71 -22.34 45.32 8.71
N VAL A 72 -21.73 45.65 7.57
CA VAL A 72 -20.27 45.85 7.47
C VAL A 72 -19.81 47.02 8.33
N ALA A 73 -20.56 48.14 8.36
CA ALA A 73 -20.23 49.28 9.23
C ALA A 73 -20.24 48.93 10.73
N ARG A 74 -21.09 47.99 11.17
CA ARG A 74 -21.10 47.51 12.57
C ARG A 74 -20.00 46.49 12.85
N LYS A 75 -19.57 45.70 11.85
CA LYS A 75 -18.57 44.62 11.97
C LYS A 75 -17.58 44.62 10.79
N PRO A 76 -16.67 45.62 10.69
CA PRO A 76 -15.81 45.81 9.52
C PRO A 76 -14.69 44.77 9.36
N GLU A 77 -14.51 43.87 10.33
CA GLU A 77 -13.48 42.81 10.35
C GLU A 77 -14.04 41.40 10.00
N ASP A 78 -15.37 41.21 9.97
CA ASP A 78 -15.99 39.89 9.72
C ASP A 78 -16.06 39.58 8.22
N LYS A 79 -15.22 38.66 7.75
CA LYS A 79 -15.12 38.26 6.33
C LYS A 79 -16.44 37.78 5.71
N ARG A 80 -17.34 37.19 6.50
CA ARG A 80 -18.65 36.72 5.99
C ARG A 80 -19.58 37.89 5.68
N VAL A 81 -19.57 38.91 6.54
CA VAL A 81 -20.40 40.11 6.36
C VAL A 81 -19.87 40.97 5.22
N ILE A 82 -18.56 41.04 5.05
CA ILE A 82 -17.90 41.70 3.90
C ILE A 82 -18.22 40.97 2.59
N GLY A 83 -18.22 39.64 2.61
CA GLY A 83 -18.61 38.82 1.45
C GLY A 83 -20.05 39.05 1.00
N ASN A 84 -20.99 39.22 1.94
CA ASN A 84 -22.38 39.55 1.58
C ASN A 84 -22.52 40.92 0.88
N LEU A 85 -21.75 41.92 1.31
CA LEU A 85 -21.73 43.23 0.63
C LEU A 85 -21.17 43.12 -0.80
N ASP A 86 -20.22 42.21 -1.04
CA ASP A 86 -19.65 41.96 -2.37
C ASP A 86 -20.71 41.44 -3.34
N VAL A 87 -21.47 40.42 -2.92
CA VAL A 87 -22.55 39.82 -3.72
C VAL A 87 -23.62 40.86 -4.10
N GLU A 88 -24.04 41.69 -3.15
CA GLU A 88 -25.07 42.71 -3.40
C GLU A 88 -24.56 43.85 -4.30
N LEU A 89 -23.28 44.22 -4.18
CA LEU A 89 -22.65 45.20 -5.08
C LEU A 89 -22.46 44.62 -6.49
N GLU A 90 -22.17 43.32 -6.60
CA GLU A 90 -22.04 42.61 -7.88
C GLU A 90 -23.33 42.75 -8.70
N GLU A 91 -24.49 42.52 -8.10
CA GLU A 91 -25.77 42.70 -8.78
C GLU A 91 -26.00 44.14 -9.29
N VAL A 92 -25.56 45.15 -8.53
CA VAL A 92 -25.66 46.56 -8.98
C VAL A 92 -24.73 46.83 -10.16
N PHE A 93 -23.50 46.30 -10.14
CA PHE A 93 -22.53 46.51 -11.21
C PHE A 93 -22.84 45.71 -12.48
N GLU A 94 -23.54 44.58 -12.37
CA GLU A 94 -24.06 43.85 -13.53
C GLU A 94 -25.21 44.60 -14.21
N GLN A 95 -26.04 45.31 -13.43
CA GLN A 95 -27.20 46.06 -13.94
C GLN A 95 -26.82 47.41 -14.59
N ASP A 96 -25.69 48.01 -14.19
CA ASP A 96 -25.23 49.31 -14.71
C ASP A 96 -23.71 49.32 -14.96
N LEU A 97 -23.32 48.85 -16.14
CA LEU A 97 -21.92 48.71 -16.56
C LEU A 97 -21.19 50.06 -16.67
N SER A 98 -21.91 51.12 -17.05
CA SER A 98 -21.35 52.48 -17.15
C SER A 98 -20.97 53.04 -15.77
N PHE A 99 -21.80 52.73 -14.77
CA PHE A 99 -21.53 53.06 -13.38
C PHE A 99 -20.35 52.25 -12.84
N ALA A 100 -20.27 50.95 -13.15
CA ALA A 100 -19.14 50.11 -12.75
C ALA A 100 -17.80 50.63 -13.31
N GLN A 101 -17.77 51.08 -14.57
CA GLN A 101 -16.59 51.72 -15.17
C GLN A 101 -16.17 53.00 -14.43
N ASN A 102 -17.13 53.86 -14.07
CA ASN A 102 -16.85 55.09 -13.35
C ASN A 102 -16.23 54.81 -11.96
N ILE A 103 -16.79 53.86 -11.22
CA ILE A 103 -16.25 53.45 -9.91
C ILE A 103 -14.84 52.87 -10.05
N GLN A 104 -14.59 52.10 -11.11
CA GLN A 104 -13.26 51.55 -11.38
C GLN A 104 -12.22 52.61 -11.69
N GLU A 105 -12.53 53.62 -12.51
CA GLU A 105 -11.59 54.71 -12.81
C GLU A 105 -11.22 55.48 -11.53
N ILE A 106 -12.21 55.71 -10.67
CA ILE A 106 -11.99 56.31 -9.34
C ILE A 106 -11.12 55.38 -8.47
N TYR A 107 -11.34 54.07 -8.51
CA TYR A 107 -10.55 53.10 -7.75
C TYR A 107 -9.11 52.97 -8.26
N ASN A 108 -8.91 52.87 -9.57
CA ASN A 108 -7.63 52.58 -10.26
C ASN A 108 -6.68 53.77 -10.40
N SER A 109 -7.13 55.00 -10.18
CA SER A 109 -6.29 56.21 -10.18
C SER A 109 -5.27 56.30 -9.02
N ILE A 110 -4.81 55.17 -8.46
CA ILE A 110 -3.84 55.12 -7.35
C ILE A 110 -2.47 54.66 -7.84
N VAL A 111 -1.46 55.46 -7.55
CA VAL A 111 -0.07 55.01 -7.31
C VAL A 111 0.13 54.95 -5.80
N ILE A 112 0.51 53.79 -5.26
CA ILE A 112 0.95 53.63 -3.86
C ILE A 112 2.47 53.73 -3.87
N GLY A 113 3.03 54.75 -3.22
CA GLY A 113 4.47 55.00 -3.17
C GLY A 113 5.23 53.99 -2.30
N GLY A 114 6.38 53.54 -2.81
CA GLY A 114 7.46 52.88 -2.09
C GLY A 114 8.71 53.79 -2.02
N ASP A 115 9.73 53.32 -1.29
CA ASP A 115 10.96 54.03 -0.91
C ASP A 115 11.69 54.76 -2.06
N VAL A 116 12.12 55.99 -1.80
CA VAL A 116 12.79 56.90 -2.77
C VAL A 116 14.21 57.22 -2.30
N SER A 117 14.93 56.21 -1.83
CA SER A 117 16.27 56.34 -1.26
C SER A 117 17.37 56.71 -2.28
N HIS A 118 17.08 56.78 -3.58
CA HIS A 118 18.06 57.08 -4.63
C HIS A 118 17.64 58.11 -5.71
N ALA A 119 16.70 59.03 -5.43
CA ALA A 119 16.38 60.10 -6.38
C ALA A 119 17.05 61.43 -6.02
N ASN A 120 17.86 61.97 -6.93
CA ASN A 120 18.40 63.33 -6.82
C ASN A 120 17.32 64.35 -7.22
N ILE A 121 16.96 65.23 -6.29
CA ILE A 121 16.01 66.33 -6.50
C ILE A 121 16.80 67.58 -6.90
N LEU A 122 16.62 68.04 -8.14
CA LEU A 122 17.09 69.37 -8.57
C LEU A 122 15.94 70.36 -8.43
N ASN A 123 16.12 71.34 -7.54
CA ASN A 123 15.14 72.36 -7.24
C ASN A 123 15.37 73.57 -8.16
N ASN A 124 14.39 73.87 -9.02
CA ASN A 124 14.30 75.19 -9.64
C ASN A 124 12.85 75.67 -9.56
N SER A 125 12.73 76.96 -9.26
CA SER A 125 11.68 77.57 -8.42
C SER A 125 10.27 77.67 -9.03
N ASN A 126 9.75 76.62 -9.69
CA ASN A 126 8.31 76.40 -9.87
C ASN A 126 7.89 74.99 -10.37
N ASN A 127 8.76 73.96 -10.37
CA ASN A 127 8.33 72.56 -10.56
C ASN A 127 9.44 71.56 -10.18
N ASN A 128 9.13 70.52 -9.41
CA ASN A 128 10.03 69.39 -9.15
C ASN A 128 9.85 68.34 -10.26
N GLN A 129 10.89 68.10 -11.08
CA GLN A 129 10.94 66.99 -12.05
C GLN A 129 11.86 65.87 -11.52
N ILE A 130 11.37 64.62 -11.57
CA ILE A 130 12.18 63.40 -11.43
C ILE A 130 12.46 62.92 -12.85
N ALA A 131 13.73 62.87 -13.25
CA ALA A 131 14.13 62.40 -14.58
C ALA A 131 14.53 60.91 -14.53
N GLU A 132 13.71 60.06 -15.15
CA GLU A 132 14.20 58.85 -15.81
C GLU A 132 13.86 58.95 -17.31
N LYS A 133 14.79 58.45 -18.14
CA LYS A 133 14.77 58.48 -19.61
C LYS A 133 13.39 58.23 -20.20
N ILE A 134 12.75 59.28 -20.70
CA ILE A 134 11.68 59.19 -21.68
C ILE A 134 12.33 58.79 -23.01
N THR A 135 12.34 57.50 -23.31
CA THR A 135 12.22 57.06 -24.71
C THR A 135 10.74 56.90 -25.00
N ASN A 136 10.21 57.84 -25.80
CA ASN A 136 8.94 57.79 -26.52
C ASN A 136 7.78 57.04 -25.85
N ILE A 137 6.85 57.80 -25.28
CA ILE A 137 5.48 57.33 -25.06
C ILE A 137 4.85 57.11 -26.44
N HIS A 138 4.96 55.89 -26.96
CA HIS A 138 3.92 55.35 -27.81
C HIS A 138 2.72 55.09 -26.91
N TYR A 139 1.57 55.70 -27.22
CA TYR A 139 0.29 55.13 -26.83
C TYR A 139 0.20 53.75 -27.49
N HIS A 140 0.67 52.71 -26.80
CA HIS A 140 0.17 51.37 -27.08
C HIS A 140 -1.26 51.37 -26.54
N ASN A 141 -2.22 51.68 -27.42
CA ASN A 141 -3.49 50.96 -27.35
C ASN A 141 -3.08 49.48 -27.23
N ALA A 142 -3.35 48.83 -26.10
CA ALA A 142 -3.21 47.39 -26.00
C ALA A 142 -3.92 46.83 -27.24
N SER A 143 -3.17 46.24 -28.17
CA SER A 143 -3.77 45.80 -29.41
C SER A 143 -4.82 44.74 -29.06
N GLN A 144 -5.79 44.53 -29.93
CA GLN A 144 -6.80 43.49 -29.74
C GLN A 144 -6.14 42.12 -29.42
N SER A 145 -4.93 41.89 -29.93
CA SER A 145 -4.06 40.75 -29.63
C SER A 145 -3.55 40.69 -28.18
N ASP A 146 -3.26 41.81 -27.51
CA ASP A 146 -2.73 41.81 -26.14
C ASP A 146 -3.82 41.42 -25.14
N VAL A 147 -5.04 41.92 -25.35
CA VAL A 147 -6.23 41.56 -24.57
C VAL A 147 -6.62 40.09 -24.81
N GLU A 148 -6.50 39.61 -26.04
CA GLU A 148 -6.76 38.21 -26.40
C GLU A 148 -5.70 37.27 -25.79
N ASN A 149 -4.42 37.65 -25.82
CA ASN A 149 -3.34 36.91 -25.17
C ASN A 149 -3.51 36.85 -23.64
N GLU A 150 -3.93 37.94 -23.00
CA GLU A 150 -4.19 37.96 -21.56
C GLU A 150 -5.37 37.05 -21.19
N LYS A 151 -6.43 37.03 -22.02
CA LYS A 151 -7.56 36.10 -21.88
C LYS A 151 -7.12 34.64 -22.02
N ILE A 152 -6.31 34.32 -23.02
CA ILE A 152 -5.79 32.96 -23.27
C ILE A 152 -4.91 32.50 -22.10
N ASN A 153 -3.99 33.35 -21.63
CA ASN A 153 -3.12 33.02 -20.48
C ASN A 153 -3.92 32.78 -19.19
N LYS A 154 -4.96 33.58 -18.96
CA LYS A 154 -5.86 33.36 -17.81
C LYS A 154 -6.62 32.04 -17.94
N ALA A 155 -7.13 31.72 -19.12
CA ALA A 155 -7.81 30.45 -19.37
C ALA A 155 -6.87 29.25 -19.17
N PHE A 156 -5.60 29.38 -19.57
CA PHE A 156 -4.58 28.38 -19.35
C PHE A 156 -4.27 28.16 -17.86
N GLY A 157 -4.20 29.24 -17.06
CA GLY A 157 -4.11 29.13 -15.60
C GLY A 157 -5.28 28.33 -15.00
N ILE A 158 -6.52 28.62 -15.43
CA ILE A 158 -7.72 27.89 -14.99
C ILE A 158 -7.65 26.39 -15.38
N TYR A 159 -7.12 26.07 -16.56
CA TYR A 159 -6.91 24.69 -16.97
C TYR A 159 -5.97 23.96 -16.01
N LEU A 160 -4.81 24.55 -15.69
CA LEU A 160 -3.82 23.96 -14.79
C LEU A 160 -4.36 23.77 -13.37
N GLU A 161 -5.11 24.75 -12.84
CA GLU A 161 -5.76 24.65 -11.52
C GLU A 161 -6.76 23.49 -11.48
N LYS A 162 -7.57 23.33 -12.54
CA LYS A 162 -8.56 22.24 -12.63
C LYS A 162 -7.90 20.88 -12.77
N LEU A 163 -6.88 20.76 -13.63
CA LEU A 163 -6.12 19.53 -13.79
C LEU A 163 -5.49 19.13 -12.45
N ARG A 164 -4.85 20.06 -11.75
CA ARG A 164 -4.25 19.81 -10.44
C ARG A 164 -5.28 19.37 -9.41
N ARG A 165 -6.44 20.05 -9.34
CA ARG A 165 -7.53 19.65 -8.44
C ARG A 165 -8.04 18.24 -8.76
N GLN A 166 -8.19 17.91 -10.04
CA GLN A 166 -8.60 16.58 -10.49
C GLN A 166 -7.56 15.51 -10.13
N CYS A 167 -6.28 15.82 -10.28
CA CYS A 167 -5.19 14.91 -9.94
C CYS A 167 -5.03 14.71 -8.42
N ASN A 168 -5.33 15.72 -7.61
CA ASN A 168 -5.23 15.65 -6.15
C ASN A 168 -6.50 15.10 -5.46
N ALA A 169 -7.62 15.02 -6.18
CA ALA A 169 -8.85 14.46 -5.64
C ALA A 169 -8.70 12.97 -5.34
N LEU A 170 -8.97 12.60 -4.09
CA LEU A 170 -9.07 11.22 -3.64
C LEU A 170 -10.55 10.87 -3.43
N PRO A 171 -11.09 9.84 -4.10
CA PRO A 171 -12.48 9.46 -3.89
C PRO A 171 -12.61 8.63 -2.60
N LEU A 172 -12.24 9.18 -1.44
CA LEU A 172 -12.20 8.44 -0.17
C LEU A 172 -13.61 8.01 0.28
N ALA A 173 -14.63 8.84 0.07
CA ALA A 173 -16.03 8.46 0.31
C ALA A 173 -16.47 7.24 -0.53
N ALA A 174 -15.86 7.07 -1.70
CA ALA A 174 -16.06 5.91 -2.57
C ALA A 174 -15.24 4.69 -2.17
N LEU A 175 -14.16 4.89 -1.41
CA LEU A 175 -13.40 3.84 -0.75
C LEU A 175 -13.96 3.50 0.64
N GLY A 176 -15.19 3.92 0.95
CA GLY A 176 -15.88 3.62 2.21
C GLY A 176 -15.60 4.60 3.34
N GLY A 177 -14.88 5.70 3.06
CA GLY A 177 -14.71 6.84 3.94
C GLY A 177 -16.00 7.64 4.14
N ASP A 178 -15.96 8.51 5.13
CA ASP A 178 -17.04 9.44 5.44
C ASP A 178 -16.91 10.72 4.59
N GLU A 179 -17.94 11.58 4.56
CA GLU A 179 -17.89 12.83 3.76
C GLU A 179 -16.74 13.75 4.20
N GLU A 180 -16.37 13.70 5.49
CA GLU A 180 -15.23 14.41 6.06
C GLU A 180 -13.88 13.96 5.45
N ASP A 181 -13.78 12.72 4.96
CA ASP A 181 -12.56 12.22 4.36
C ASP A 181 -12.31 12.82 2.96
N GLU A 182 -13.33 13.40 2.29
CA GLU A 182 -13.14 14.03 0.98
C GLU A 182 -12.24 15.29 1.03
N GLU A 183 -11.95 15.82 2.22
CA GLU A 183 -11.01 16.93 2.41
C GLU A 183 -9.55 16.51 2.28
N ILE A 184 -9.23 15.21 2.44
CA ILE A 184 -7.86 14.70 2.30
C ILE A 184 -7.48 14.67 0.80
N THR A 185 -6.37 15.32 0.49
CA THR A 185 -5.85 15.44 -0.89
C THR A 185 -4.61 14.59 -1.10
N LEU A 186 -4.40 14.12 -2.33
CA LEU A 186 -3.30 13.20 -2.66
C LEU A 186 -1.94 13.78 -2.28
N ASP A 187 -1.69 15.07 -2.51
CA ASP A 187 -0.39 15.71 -2.23
C ASP A 187 -0.01 15.68 -0.74
N LYS A 188 -0.97 15.44 0.16
CA LYS A 188 -0.75 15.38 1.61
C LYS A 188 -0.38 14.00 2.11
N ILE A 189 -0.87 12.97 1.42
CA ILE A 189 -0.70 11.56 1.83
C ILE A 189 0.07 10.72 0.81
N TYR A 190 0.58 11.34 -0.26
CA TYR A 190 1.33 10.65 -1.31
C TYR A 190 2.65 10.11 -0.77
N ILE A 191 2.85 8.81 -0.92
CA ILE A 191 4.11 8.13 -0.64
C ILE A 191 4.80 7.80 -1.97
N GLY A 192 6.08 8.14 -2.07
CA GLY A 192 6.89 7.87 -3.26
C GLY A 192 6.90 6.36 -3.57
N LEU A 193 6.73 5.99 -4.83
CA LEU A 193 6.74 4.59 -5.27
C LEU A 193 8.15 4.15 -5.68
N ASP A 194 8.44 2.85 -5.53
CA ASP A 194 9.69 2.25 -6.00
C ASP A 194 9.45 1.30 -7.17
N THR A 195 10.53 1.02 -7.90
CA THR A 195 10.55 -0.04 -8.90
C THR A 195 11.09 -1.33 -8.31
N THR A 196 10.87 -2.46 -8.99
CA THR A 196 11.47 -3.76 -8.63
C THR A 196 12.98 -3.84 -8.85
N LEU A 197 13.62 -2.75 -9.29
CA LEU A 197 15.05 -2.67 -9.55
C LEU A 197 15.79 -2.01 -8.38
N PHE A 198 17.02 -2.45 -8.15
CA PHE A 198 17.88 -1.94 -7.08
C PHE A 198 19.16 -1.33 -7.67
N LYS A 199 19.70 -0.33 -6.98
CA LYS A 199 21.02 0.27 -7.25
C LYS A 199 21.92 0.14 -6.03
N LYS A 200 23.23 0.13 -6.26
CA LYS A 200 24.22 0.13 -5.17
C LYS A 200 24.24 1.49 -4.47
N LYS A 201 24.27 1.48 -3.14
CA LYS A 201 24.41 2.68 -2.32
C LYS A 201 25.82 3.26 -2.53
N GLU A 202 25.94 4.52 -2.91
CA GLU A 202 27.25 5.19 -3.01
C GLU A 202 27.90 5.26 -1.62
N GLU A 203 29.07 4.63 -1.47
CA GLU A 203 29.86 4.73 -0.25
C GLU A 203 30.37 6.16 -0.09
N LYS A 204 29.64 6.98 0.68
CA LYS A 204 30.28 8.15 1.30
C LYS A 204 31.34 7.61 2.25
N LYS A 205 32.62 7.87 1.95
CA LYS A 205 33.77 7.63 2.85
C LYS A 205 33.55 8.38 4.17
N SER A 206 32.75 7.83 5.08
CA SER A 206 32.72 8.29 6.46
C SER A 206 33.95 7.70 7.17
N THR A 207 34.61 8.55 7.95
CA THR A 207 35.78 8.22 8.74
C THR A 207 35.47 7.05 9.69
N ARG A 208 36.23 5.97 9.51
CA ARG A 208 36.10 4.63 10.10
C ARG A 208 36.47 4.55 11.59
N LYS A 209 36.08 5.53 12.40
CA LYS A 209 36.30 5.53 13.85
C LYS A 209 35.00 5.93 14.53
N GLU A 210 34.56 5.12 15.48
CA GLU A 210 33.35 5.28 16.29
C GLU A 210 32.05 4.74 15.66
N LYS A 211 32.00 3.42 15.49
CA LYS A 211 30.79 2.58 15.66
C LYS A 211 31.17 1.13 15.43
N LYS A 212 31.60 0.48 16.51
CA LYS A 212 31.71 -0.98 16.64
C LYS A 212 31.40 -1.22 18.09
N ASP A 213 30.27 -1.85 18.38
CA ASP A 213 30.02 -2.66 19.59
C ASP A 213 28.60 -3.28 19.62
N ASN A 214 27.78 -3.15 18.56
CA ASN A 214 26.53 -3.92 18.44
C ASN A 214 26.57 -4.88 17.24
N ASP A 215 26.34 -6.17 17.50
CA ASP A 215 26.18 -7.21 16.47
C ASP A 215 24.98 -6.95 15.54
N ASP A 216 23.98 -6.18 15.99
CA ASP A 216 22.83 -5.72 15.19
C ASP A 216 23.26 -4.83 14.00
N ASP A 217 24.31 -4.02 14.15
CA ASP A 217 24.79 -3.11 13.10
C ASP A 217 25.42 -3.87 11.92
N ILE A 218 26.04 -5.04 12.17
CA ILE A 218 26.76 -5.79 11.13
C ILE A 218 25.78 -6.46 10.16
N PHE A 219 24.70 -7.05 10.65
CA PHE A 219 23.70 -7.70 9.79
C PHE A 219 22.84 -6.69 9.00
N GLU A 220 22.55 -5.51 9.56
CA GLU A 220 21.90 -4.43 8.81
C GLU A 220 22.82 -3.84 7.73
N GLU A 221 24.13 -3.71 7.99
CA GLU A 221 25.10 -3.13 7.07
C GLU A 221 25.27 -3.99 5.79
N TYR A 222 25.09 -5.31 5.86
CA TYR A 222 25.08 -6.18 4.67
C TYR A 222 23.77 -6.12 3.88
N ARG A 223 22.62 -5.92 4.53
CA ARG A 223 21.30 -5.79 3.87
C ARG A 223 21.13 -4.42 3.18
N ASN A 224 21.81 -3.38 3.68
CA ASN A 224 21.69 -1.98 3.26
C ASN A 224 22.60 -1.54 2.08
N ARG A 225 23.25 -2.48 1.36
CA ARG A 225 24.13 -2.15 0.21
C ARG A 225 23.38 -1.81 -1.07
N GLU A 226 22.14 -2.25 -1.19
CA GLU A 226 21.29 -2.02 -2.35
C GLU A 226 20.03 -1.28 -1.92
N ILE A 227 19.70 -0.21 -2.63
CA ILE A 227 18.51 0.62 -2.41
C ILE A 227 17.62 0.54 -3.65
N PRO A 228 16.30 0.45 -3.49
CA PRO A 228 15.39 0.41 -4.63
C PRO A 228 15.48 1.71 -5.44
N ILE A 229 15.36 1.60 -6.75
CA ILE A 229 15.29 2.75 -7.65
C ILE A 229 13.86 3.28 -7.60
N SER A 230 13.68 4.57 -7.30
CA SER A 230 12.34 5.14 -7.20
C SER A 230 11.68 5.29 -8.57
N VAL A 231 10.35 5.27 -8.61
CA VAL A 231 9.59 5.52 -9.85
C VAL A 231 9.86 6.94 -10.39
N MET A 232 10.10 7.91 -9.51
CA MET A 232 10.46 9.27 -9.91
C MET A 232 11.84 9.30 -10.60
N GLU A 233 12.83 8.54 -10.11
CA GLU A 233 14.16 8.47 -10.72
C GLU A 233 14.11 7.91 -12.15
N VAL A 234 13.40 6.80 -12.38
CA VAL A 234 13.24 6.26 -13.74
C VAL A 234 12.40 7.18 -14.62
N THR A 235 11.45 7.91 -14.04
CA THR A 235 10.64 8.90 -14.76
C THR A 235 11.47 10.09 -15.20
N ILE A 236 12.42 10.56 -14.39
CA ILE A 236 13.36 11.62 -14.75
C ILE A 236 14.28 11.16 -15.88
N ALA A 237 14.85 9.96 -15.76
CA ALA A 237 15.86 9.44 -16.69
C ALA A 237 15.31 9.06 -18.08
N ASN A 238 14.01 8.80 -18.22
CA ASN A 238 13.41 8.28 -19.44
C ASN A 238 12.34 9.21 -19.99
N LYS A 239 12.50 9.66 -21.25
CA LYS A 239 11.49 10.48 -21.93
C LYS A 239 10.26 9.68 -22.36
N GLN A 240 10.47 8.42 -22.77
CA GLN A 240 9.43 7.50 -23.23
C GLN A 240 9.37 6.30 -22.29
N LEU A 241 8.35 6.28 -21.42
CA LEU A 241 8.26 5.37 -20.27
C LEU A 241 6.94 4.58 -20.28
N VAL A 242 7.03 3.28 -20.01
CA VAL A 242 5.89 2.44 -19.64
C VAL A 242 6.02 2.03 -18.16
N LEU A 243 5.06 2.43 -17.35
CA LEU A 243 4.98 2.06 -15.94
C LEU A 243 4.04 0.87 -15.76
N LEU A 244 4.62 -0.26 -15.35
CA LEU A 244 3.94 -1.52 -15.12
C LEU A 244 3.69 -1.75 -13.63
N GLY A 245 2.66 -2.52 -13.30
CA GLY A 245 2.37 -2.90 -11.92
C GLY A 245 0.99 -3.54 -11.80
N ASP A 246 0.76 -4.25 -10.71
CA ASP A 246 -0.53 -4.89 -10.48
C ASP A 246 -1.63 -3.87 -10.17
N ALA A 247 -2.88 -4.34 -10.08
CA ALA A 247 -4.00 -3.51 -9.70
C ALA A 247 -3.78 -2.93 -8.28
N GLY A 248 -4.14 -1.67 -8.07
CA GLY A 248 -3.92 -0.99 -6.79
C GLY A 248 -2.47 -0.61 -6.48
N ALA A 249 -1.48 -0.98 -7.31
CA ALA A 249 -0.06 -0.67 -7.09
C ALA A 249 0.31 0.83 -7.16
N GLY A 250 -0.64 1.71 -7.46
CA GLY A 250 -0.42 3.16 -7.44
C GLY A 250 0.03 3.79 -8.78
N LYS A 251 -0.05 3.07 -9.91
CA LYS A 251 0.32 3.61 -11.25
C LYS A 251 -0.37 4.95 -11.58
N SER A 252 -1.70 4.95 -11.56
CA SER A 252 -2.53 6.14 -11.80
C SER A 252 -2.27 7.22 -10.76
N THR A 253 -2.05 6.83 -9.50
CA THR A 253 -1.72 7.73 -8.40
C THR A 253 -0.40 8.47 -8.64
N PHE A 254 0.65 7.75 -9.09
CA PHE A 254 1.94 8.33 -9.42
C PHE A 254 1.83 9.35 -10.56
N VAL A 255 1.20 8.99 -11.67
CA VAL A 255 1.10 9.91 -12.82
C VAL A 255 0.22 11.12 -12.53
N LYS A 256 -0.85 10.97 -11.73
CA LYS A 256 -1.65 12.10 -11.24
C LYS A 256 -0.83 13.02 -10.35
N ASN A 257 -0.08 12.47 -9.40
CA ASN A 257 0.81 13.28 -8.57
C ASN A 257 1.86 14.05 -9.41
N LEU A 258 2.48 13.39 -10.38
CA LEU A 258 3.44 14.02 -11.29
C LEU A 258 2.81 15.19 -12.07
N LEU A 259 1.62 15.00 -12.64
CA LEU A 259 0.90 16.04 -13.38
C LEU A 259 0.47 17.20 -12.48
N ALA A 260 0.04 16.92 -11.25
CA ALA A 260 -0.29 17.94 -10.25
C ALA A 260 0.95 18.79 -9.89
N LEU A 261 2.11 18.16 -9.71
CA LEU A 261 3.38 18.85 -9.47
C LEU A 261 3.78 19.72 -10.66
N GLN A 262 3.68 19.19 -11.89
CA GLN A 262 3.99 19.94 -13.11
C GLN A 262 3.07 21.17 -13.26
N ALA A 263 1.76 21.00 -13.01
CA ALA A 263 0.81 22.09 -13.04
C ALA A 263 1.13 23.16 -11.99
N ALA A 264 1.53 22.77 -10.78
CA ALA A 264 1.94 23.70 -9.73
C ALA A 264 3.21 24.50 -10.09
N VAL A 265 4.16 23.88 -10.80
CA VAL A 265 5.35 24.56 -11.32
C VAL A 265 4.97 25.60 -12.37
N LEU A 266 4.11 25.25 -13.33
CA LEU A 266 3.65 26.19 -14.37
C LEU A 266 2.78 27.33 -13.83
N LEU A 267 2.05 27.10 -12.73
CA LEU A 267 1.32 28.14 -12.00
C LEU A 267 2.23 29.05 -11.16
N GLY A 268 3.51 28.71 -11.02
CA GLY A 268 4.49 29.47 -10.24
C GLY A 268 4.37 29.29 -8.72
N GLU A 269 3.66 28.27 -8.25
CA GLU A 269 3.43 28.01 -6.83
C GLU A 269 4.60 27.30 -6.14
N THR A 270 5.37 26.52 -6.90
CA THR A 270 6.56 25.81 -6.40
C THR A 270 7.64 25.79 -7.48
N LYS A 271 8.90 26.00 -7.10
CA LYS A 271 10.05 25.96 -8.02
C LYS A 271 10.94 24.73 -7.85
N GLU A 272 10.76 23.97 -6.76
CA GLU A 272 11.71 22.93 -6.33
C GLU A 272 11.16 21.50 -6.49
N ALA A 273 9.86 21.35 -6.75
CA ALA A 273 9.15 20.07 -6.68
C ALA A 273 9.57 19.01 -7.73
N LEU A 274 10.25 19.42 -8.81
CA LEU A 274 10.61 18.55 -9.94
C LEU A 274 12.08 18.74 -10.36
N THR A 275 12.99 18.70 -9.38
CA THR A 275 14.43 18.81 -9.64
C THR A 275 14.90 17.73 -10.62
N GLY A 276 15.47 18.14 -11.76
CA GLY A 276 15.97 17.24 -12.81
C GLY A 276 14.94 16.86 -13.88
N PHE A 277 13.70 17.35 -13.81
CA PHE A 277 12.65 17.10 -14.79
C PHE A 277 12.39 18.33 -15.68
N ASP A 278 11.82 18.13 -16.87
CA ASP A 278 11.51 19.20 -17.82
C ASP A 278 10.30 20.03 -17.33
N THR A 279 10.54 21.23 -16.81
CA THR A 279 9.52 22.07 -16.13
C THR A 279 8.70 22.96 -17.07
N ASP A 280 9.06 23.04 -18.35
CA ASP A 280 8.38 23.84 -19.38
C ASP A 280 7.33 23.06 -20.19
N LEU A 281 7.14 21.78 -19.89
CA LEU A 281 6.17 20.91 -20.57
C LEU A 281 4.76 21.09 -20.02
N ILE A 282 3.77 21.22 -20.91
CA ILE A 282 2.37 21.32 -20.50
C ILE A 282 1.82 19.92 -20.15
N PRO A 283 1.32 19.70 -18.92
CA PRO A 283 0.82 18.40 -18.49
C PRO A 283 -0.53 18.09 -19.12
N VAL A 284 -0.67 16.93 -19.77
CA VAL A 284 -1.92 16.44 -20.35
C VAL A 284 -2.17 15.00 -19.89
N LEU A 285 -3.32 14.77 -19.26
CA LEU A 285 -3.80 13.45 -18.86
C LEU A 285 -4.84 12.95 -19.87
N ILE A 286 -4.64 11.75 -20.39
CA ILE A 286 -5.64 11.03 -21.15
C ILE A 286 -5.87 9.68 -20.48
N VAL A 287 -7.07 9.49 -19.96
CA VAL A 287 -7.52 8.18 -19.49
C VAL A 287 -7.88 7.36 -20.73
N LEU A 288 -7.13 6.31 -21.00
CA LEU A 288 -7.23 5.56 -22.25
C LEU A 288 -8.56 4.83 -22.42
N ARG A 289 -9.23 4.50 -21.31
CA ARG A 289 -10.59 3.96 -21.32
C ARG A 289 -11.56 4.85 -22.10
N ASP A 290 -11.50 6.17 -21.87
CA ASP A 290 -12.37 7.16 -22.50
C ASP A 290 -12.13 7.29 -24.02
N LEU A 291 -10.96 6.85 -24.50
CA LEU A 291 -10.64 6.87 -25.92
C LEU A 291 -11.28 5.71 -26.69
N SER A 292 -11.68 4.65 -25.99
CA SER A 292 -12.09 3.39 -26.60
C SER A 292 -13.32 3.51 -27.52
N PRO A 293 -14.38 4.28 -27.18
CA PRO A 293 -15.51 4.48 -28.10
C PRO A 293 -15.09 5.15 -29.41
N LYS A 294 -14.09 6.03 -29.38
CA LYS A 294 -13.57 6.69 -30.58
C LYS A 294 -12.68 5.76 -31.41
N LEU A 295 -11.84 4.96 -30.74
CA LEU A 295 -11.03 3.93 -31.39
C LEU A 295 -11.89 2.90 -32.11
N ALA A 296 -13.04 2.52 -31.53
CA ALA A 296 -14.01 1.60 -32.13
C ALA A 296 -14.58 2.10 -33.45
N ASN A 297 -14.83 3.40 -33.55
CA ASN A 297 -15.41 4.04 -34.72
C ASN A 297 -14.36 4.51 -35.74
N LEU A 298 -13.08 4.22 -35.51
CA LEU A 298 -11.98 4.70 -36.34
C LEU A 298 -11.84 3.86 -37.62
N ASN A 299 -12.18 4.44 -38.78
CA ASN A 299 -11.96 3.80 -40.08
C ASN A 299 -10.68 4.33 -40.75
N LEU A 300 -9.66 3.46 -40.84
CA LEU A 300 -8.36 3.75 -41.47
C LEU A 300 -8.17 3.09 -42.84
N GLY A 301 -9.00 2.11 -43.22
CA GLY A 301 -8.71 1.18 -44.32
C GLY A 301 -8.59 1.82 -45.72
N ASN A 302 -9.20 2.98 -45.92
CA ASN A 302 -9.21 3.69 -47.22
C ASN A 302 -8.24 4.88 -47.27
N LEU A 303 -7.42 5.08 -46.23
CA LEU A 303 -6.53 6.24 -46.09
C LEU A 303 -5.08 5.90 -46.44
N SER A 304 -4.35 6.86 -46.98
CA SER A 304 -2.89 6.74 -47.15
C SER A 304 -2.20 6.59 -45.79
N ALA A 305 -1.00 6.00 -45.75
CA ALA A 305 -0.26 5.82 -44.49
C ALA A 305 -0.04 7.15 -43.74
N GLU A 306 0.16 8.25 -44.46
CA GLU A 306 0.35 9.56 -43.85
C GLU A 306 -0.97 10.12 -43.29
N SER A 307 -2.07 9.98 -44.05
CA SER A 307 -3.41 10.36 -43.59
C SER A 307 -3.89 9.52 -42.41
N GLN A 308 -3.47 8.25 -42.32
CA GLN A 308 -3.76 7.39 -41.16
C GLN A 308 -3.07 7.90 -39.90
N LYS A 309 -1.77 8.24 -39.98
CA LYS A 309 -1.04 8.81 -38.85
C LYS A 309 -1.65 10.14 -38.41
N GLN A 310 -1.97 11.02 -39.35
CA GLN A 310 -2.60 12.30 -39.03
C GLN A 310 -3.91 12.08 -38.29
N LYS A 311 -4.78 11.20 -38.79
CA LYS A 311 -6.06 10.91 -38.16
C LYS A 311 -5.93 10.29 -36.76
N LEU A 312 -4.90 9.49 -36.53
CA LEU A 312 -4.58 8.94 -35.21
C LEU A 312 -4.04 9.99 -34.23
N ALA A 313 -3.25 10.96 -34.71
CA ALA A 313 -2.79 12.09 -33.91
C ALA A 313 -3.95 13.06 -33.60
N ASP A 314 -4.78 13.35 -34.59
CA ASP A 314 -5.97 14.20 -34.45
C ASP A 314 -6.94 13.63 -33.40
N LEU A 315 -7.08 12.31 -33.32
CA LEU A 315 -7.92 11.64 -32.31
C LEU A 315 -7.56 12.06 -30.87
N ILE A 316 -6.26 12.19 -30.61
CA ILE A 316 -5.73 12.59 -29.30
C ILE A 316 -6.01 14.08 -29.06
N LEU A 317 -5.80 14.93 -30.07
CA LEU A 317 -6.12 16.35 -30.00
C LEU A 317 -7.62 16.61 -29.80
N GLU A 318 -8.48 15.87 -30.48
CA GLU A 318 -9.94 15.92 -30.31
C GLU A 318 -10.35 15.55 -28.89
N LYS A 319 -9.72 14.54 -28.28
CA LYS A 319 -9.95 14.18 -26.88
C LYS A 319 -9.53 15.32 -25.93
N ILE A 320 -8.37 15.94 -26.16
CA ILE A 320 -7.94 17.13 -25.40
C ILE A 320 -8.98 18.25 -25.51
N GLN A 321 -9.49 18.53 -26.72
CA GLN A 321 -10.53 19.53 -26.96
C GLN A 321 -11.83 19.24 -26.19
N GLU A 322 -12.26 17.98 -26.13
CA GLU A 322 -13.42 17.55 -25.35
C GLU A 322 -13.22 17.74 -23.86
N ASP A 323 -12.07 17.31 -23.34
CA ASP A 323 -11.76 17.45 -21.92
C ASP A 323 -11.71 18.91 -21.49
N LEU A 324 -11.21 19.81 -22.36
CA LEU A 324 -11.27 21.25 -22.14
C LEU A 324 -12.71 21.79 -22.11
N LYS A 325 -13.61 21.28 -22.97
CA LYS A 325 -15.03 21.67 -22.95
C LYS A 325 -15.72 21.22 -21.68
N THR A 326 -15.58 19.95 -21.31
CA THR A 326 -16.14 19.38 -20.07
C THR A 326 -15.65 20.15 -18.85
N ASN A 327 -14.37 20.50 -18.83
CA ASN A 327 -13.76 21.26 -17.75
C ASN A 327 -13.99 22.78 -17.85
N LYS A 328 -14.81 23.29 -18.77
CA LYS A 328 -15.06 24.74 -18.94
C LYS A 328 -13.75 25.56 -19.06
N ALA A 329 -12.81 25.06 -19.85
CA ALA A 329 -11.49 25.64 -20.08
C ALA A 329 -11.18 25.79 -21.59
N SER A 330 -12.19 25.79 -22.45
CA SER A 330 -12.04 25.84 -23.92
C SER A 330 -11.26 27.04 -24.44
N ASP A 331 -11.27 28.17 -23.73
CA ASP A 331 -10.49 29.37 -24.09
C ASP A 331 -8.96 29.14 -24.01
N SER A 332 -8.50 28.05 -23.37
CA SER A 332 -7.08 27.67 -23.32
C SER A 332 -6.60 26.85 -24.53
N LEU A 333 -7.52 26.43 -25.40
CA LEU A 333 -7.24 25.55 -26.54
C LEU A 333 -6.07 26.04 -27.42
N PRO A 334 -5.91 27.33 -27.76
CA PRO A 334 -4.79 27.79 -28.58
C PRO A 334 -3.42 27.48 -27.97
N VAL A 335 -3.30 27.49 -26.64
CA VAL A 335 -2.04 27.16 -25.95
C VAL A 335 -1.74 25.66 -26.06
N LEU A 336 -2.75 24.82 -25.88
CA LEU A 336 -2.59 23.37 -25.99
C LEU A 336 -2.32 22.94 -27.44
N GLU A 337 -2.97 23.56 -28.42
CA GLU A 337 -2.71 23.32 -29.84
C GLU A 337 -1.29 23.72 -30.25
N ASP A 338 -0.83 24.89 -29.79
CA ASP A 338 0.56 25.34 -30.02
C ASP A 338 1.58 24.40 -29.36
N ALA A 339 1.32 23.97 -28.12
CA ALA A 339 2.19 23.02 -27.42
C ALA A 339 2.17 21.63 -28.06
N PHE A 340 1.01 21.16 -28.54
CA PHE A 340 0.86 19.91 -29.27
C PHE A 340 1.62 19.96 -30.60
N ALA A 341 1.53 21.07 -31.35
CA ALA A 341 2.26 21.24 -32.60
C ALA A 341 3.79 21.34 -32.41
N LYS A 342 4.24 21.96 -31.31
CA LYS A 342 5.67 22.13 -30.97
C LYS A 342 6.28 20.97 -30.18
N GLY A 343 5.50 19.95 -29.82
CA GLY A 343 5.96 18.83 -29.00
C GLY A 343 6.23 19.17 -27.53
N LYS A 344 5.73 20.30 -27.02
CA LYS A 344 5.95 20.82 -25.66
C LYS A 344 4.93 20.28 -24.65
N LEU A 345 4.67 18.97 -24.71
CA LEU A 345 3.72 18.29 -23.84
C LEU A 345 4.41 17.25 -22.95
N LEU A 346 3.94 17.16 -21.71
CA LEU A 346 4.06 15.96 -20.88
C LEU A 346 2.77 15.18 -21.08
N LEU A 347 2.80 14.19 -21.97
CA LEU A 347 1.63 13.38 -22.30
C LEU A 347 1.58 12.12 -21.45
N VAL A 348 0.57 12.01 -20.61
CA VAL A 348 0.28 10.81 -19.80
C VAL A 348 -0.92 10.09 -20.40
N LEU A 349 -0.72 8.82 -20.76
CA LEU A 349 -1.78 7.90 -21.19
C LEU A 349 -2.00 6.85 -20.10
N ASP A 350 -3.03 7.06 -19.28
CA ASP A 350 -3.29 6.22 -18.10
C ASP A 350 -4.26 5.07 -18.46
N GLY A 351 -3.87 3.83 -18.11
CA GLY A 351 -4.75 2.66 -18.17
C GLY A 351 -4.78 1.93 -19.51
N LEU A 352 -3.64 1.59 -20.11
CA LEU A 352 -3.61 0.82 -21.37
C LEU A 352 -4.25 -0.56 -21.22
N ASP A 353 -4.20 -1.15 -20.02
CA ASP A 353 -4.87 -2.41 -19.73
C ASP A 353 -6.40 -2.31 -19.80
N GLU A 354 -6.95 -1.12 -19.61
CA GLU A 354 -8.39 -0.83 -19.69
C GLU A 354 -8.87 -0.67 -21.14
N VAL A 355 -7.95 -0.62 -22.10
CA VAL A 355 -8.27 -0.63 -23.54
C VAL A 355 -8.48 -2.06 -24.02
N PRO A 356 -9.54 -2.33 -24.80
CA PRO A 356 -9.78 -3.59 -25.49
C PRO A 356 -8.53 -4.12 -26.20
N GLN A 357 -8.24 -5.42 -26.09
CA GLN A 357 -6.98 -5.98 -26.56
C GLN A 357 -6.74 -5.73 -28.06
N GLN A 358 -7.76 -5.91 -28.91
CA GLN A 358 -7.62 -5.64 -30.35
C GLN A 358 -7.36 -4.16 -30.69
N MET A 359 -7.71 -3.22 -29.79
CA MET A 359 -7.53 -1.79 -30.00
C MET A 359 -6.21 -1.26 -29.47
N ARG A 360 -5.49 -2.00 -28.61
CA ARG A 360 -4.19 -1.58 -28.07
C ARG A 360 -3.16 -1.30 -29.18
N LYS A 361 -3.26 -2.00 -30.31
CA LYS A 361 -2.46 -1.71 -31.51
C LYS A 361 -2.71 -0.31 -32.06
N LEU A 362 -3.97 0.15 -32.08
CA LEU A 362 -4.32 1.49 -32.53
C LEU A 362 -3.77 2.55 -31.57
N VAL A 363 -3.81 2.31 -30.25
CA VAL A 363 -3.17 3.19 -29.26
C VAL A 363 -1.66 3.28 -29.51
N ARG A 364 -0.99 2.14 -29.71
CA ARG A 364 0.44 2.11 -30.08
C ARG A 364 0.71 2.89 -31.35
N GLN A 365 -0.13 2.76 -32.37
CA GLN A 365 0.00 3.50 -33.63
C GLN A 365 -0.24 4.99 -33.45
N ALA A 366 -1.19 5.40 -32.62
CA ALA A 366 -1.43 6.80 -32.27
C ALA A 366 -0.23 7.41 -31.54
N VAL A 367 0.34 6.71 -30.55
CA VAL A 367 1.58 7.15 -29.88
C VAL A 367 2.72 7.28 -30.89
N GLY A 368 2.88 6.31 -31.78
CA GLY A 368 3.87 6.40 -32.87
C GLY A 368 3.64 7.59 -33.79
N ALA A 369 2.39 7.91 -34.11
CA ALA A 369 2.04 9.07 -34.93
C ALA A 369 2.38 10.38 -34.22
N LEU A 370 2.09 10.51 -32.93
CA LEU A 370 2.43 11.69 -32.12
C LEU A 370 3.94 11.95 -32.05
N ILE A 371 4.74 10.89 -31.90
CA ILE A 371 6.21 11.00 -31.89
C ILE A 371 6.71 11.50 -33.25
N LEU A 372 6.16 10.98 -34.35
CA LEU A 372 6.63 11.28 -35.71
C LEU A 372 6.14 12.62 -36.25
N LEU A 373 4.87 12.97 -36.03
CA LEU A 373 4.22 14.15 -36.63
C LEU A 373 4.35 15.39 -35.73
N ASN A 374 4.24 15.20 -34.42
CA ASN A 374 4.15 16.29 -33.44
C ASN A 374 5.42 16.43 -32.59
N ASN A 375 6.41 15.55 -32.78
CA ASN A 375 7.68 15.54 -32.05
C ASN A 375 7.50 15.54 -30.51
N ILE A 376 6.45 14.87 -30.02
CA ILE A 376 6.20 14.74 -28.58
C ILE A 376 7.18 13.71 -28.00
N GLU A 377 8.18 14.20 -27.27
CA GLU A 377 9.23 13.33 -26.74
C GLU A 377 8.89 12.75 -25.35
N ARG A 378 8.15 13.49 -24.50
CA ARG A 378 7.85 13.10 -23.11
C ARG A 378 6.49 12.41 -23.02
N ILE A 379 6.50 11.08 -23.05
CA ILE A 379 5.28 10.25 -23.01
C ILE A 379 5.40 9.19 -21.92
N ILE A 380 4.41 9.14 -21.03
CA ILE A 380 4.29 8.12 -19.99
C ILE A 380 3.01 7.32 -20.22
N ILE A 381 3.12 6.00 -20.23
CA ILE A 381 1.98 5.09 -20.38
C ILE A 381 1.92 4.19 -19.16
N THR A 382 0.74 3.99 -18.58
CA THR A 382 0.56 3.03 -17.48
C THR A 382 -0.16 1.78 -17.98
N SER A 383 0.23 0.61 -17.48
CA SER A 383 -0.47 -0.64 -17.76
C SER A 383 -0.24 -1.68 -16.67
N ARG A 384 -1.05 -2.73 -16.63
CA ARG A 384 -0.71 -3.95 -15.88
C ARG A 384 0.38 -4.73 -16.60
N SER A 385 1.30 -5.33 -15.83
CA SER A 385 2.41 -6.12 -16.36
C SER A 385 1.95 -7.22 -17.33
N ARG A 386 0.81 -7.87 -17.03
CA ARG A 386 0.26 -8.95 -17.87
C ARG A 386 -0.47 -8.47 -19.12
N SER A 387 -0.95 -7.23 -19.13
CA SER A 387 -1.68 -6.64 -20.26
C SER A 387 -0.75 -6.06 -21.33
N TYR A 388 0.52 -5.86 -20.98
CA TYR A 388 1.54 -5.28 -21.83
C TYR A 388 2.37 -6.36 -22.55
N VAL A 389 1.74 -7.07 -23.49
CA VAL A 389 2.35 -8.15 -24.28
C VAL A 389 1.93 -8.08 -25.75
N GLY A 390 2.70 -8.73 -26.65
CA GLY A 390 2.36 -8.81 -28.07
C GLY A 390 2.26 -7.45 -28.77
N GLU A 391 1.17 -7.22 -29.52
CA GLU A 391 0.97 -5.98 -30.29
C GLU A 391 0.70 -4.72 -29.43
N ALA A 392 0.49 -4.90 -28.12
CA ALA A 392 0.35 -3.80 -27.16
C ALA A 392 1.71 -3.20 -26.74
N VAL A 393 2.82 -3.90 -26.97
CA VAL A 393 4.16 -3.43 -26.61
C VAL A 393 4.56 -2.26 -27.50
N LEU A 394 4.85 -1.11 -26.90
CA LEU A 394 5.38 0.04 -27.59
C LEU A 394 6.89 -0.15 -27.86
N PRO A 395 7.33 -0.12 -29.13
CA PRO A 395 8.73 -0.19 -29.45
C PRO A 395 9.46 1.07 -28.97
N ASN A 396 10.70 0.92 -28.51
CA ASN A 396 11.59 1.99 -28.02
C ASN A 396 11.20 2.65 -26.67
N PHE A 397 10.12 2.22 -26.03
CA PHE A 397 9.80 2.64 -24.67
C PHE A 397 10.51 1.76 -23.65
N GLN A 398 11.04 2.37 -22.59
CA GLN A 398 11.57 1.64 -21.45
C GLN A 398 10.43 1.27 -20.50
N SER A 399 10.38 0.02 -20.05
CA SER A 399 9.33 -0.46 -19.14
C SER A 399 9.88 -0.77 -17.75
N PHE A 400 9.24 -0.24 -16.70
CA PHE A 400 9.62 -0.49 -15.31
C PHE A 400 8.40 -0.95 -14.50
N THR A 401 8.61 -1.94 -13.63
CA THR A 401 7.54 -2.48 -12.78
C THR A 401 7.62 -1.85 -11.39
N ILE A 402 6.49 -1.36 -10.88
CA ILE A 402 6.35 -0.84 -9.52
C ILE A 402 6.51 -1.99 -8.51
N ALA A 403 7.32 -1.77 -7.48
CA ALA A 403 7.47 -2.66 -6.35
C ALA A 403 6.32 -2.46 -5.33
N PRO A 404 5.90 -3.52 -4.60
CA PRO A 404 5.03 -3.36 -3.44
C PRO A 404 5.64 -2.43 -2.37
N PHE A 405 4.81 -1.84 -1.52
CA PHE A 405 5.30 -1.12 -0.34
C PHE A 405 6.03 -2.07 0.60
N ASP A 406 7.15 -1.59 1.13
CA ASP A 406 7.82 -2.20 2.27
C ASP A 406 7.27 -1.62 3.59
N GLU A 407 7.74 -2.15 4.72
CA GLU A 407 7.35 -1.73 6.06
C GLU A 407 7.59 -0.21 6.25
N THR A 408 8.71 0.32 5.73
CA THR A 408 9.03 1.75 5.82
C THR A 408 8.00 2.61 5.08
N LYS A 409 7.53 2.20 3.91
CA LYS A 409 6.49 2.94 3.17
C LYS A 409 5.12 2.83 3.82
N ILE A 410 4.81 1.69 4.45
CA ILE A 410 3.58 1.52 5.24
C ILE A 410 3.59 2.45 6.46
N GLU A 411 4.72 2.58 7.15
CA GLU A 411 4.93 3.55 8.24
C GLU A 411 4.75 4.99 7.75
N GLN A 412 5.41 5.36 6.64
CA GLN A 412 5.28 6.68 6.05
C GLN A 412 3.83 7.01 5.67
N PHE A 413 3.11 6.07 5.06
CA PHE A 413 1.70 6.22 4.73
C PHE A 413 0.85 6.43 5.98
N SER A 414 1.05 5.60 7.00
CA SER A 414 0.29 5.63 8.25
C SER A 414 0.48 6.96 8.99
N PHE A 415 1.73 7.47 9.02
CA PHE A 415 2.05 8.78 9.54
C PHE A 415 1.36 9.90 8.73
N ALA A 416 1.50 9.90 7.40
CA ALA A 416 0.94 10.94 6.55
C ALA A 416 -0.59 11.00 6.65
N TRP A 417 -1.25 9.84 6.68
CA TRP A 417 -2.70 9.70 6.83
C TRP A 417 -3.22 10.38 8.12
N TYR A 418 -2.69 10.00 9.27
CA TYR A 418 -3.16 10.55 10.56
C TYR A 418 -2.69 11.97 10.81
N ASN A 419 -1.52 12.36 10.31
CA ASN A 419 -1.06 13.74 10.37
C ASN A 419 -1.98 14.69 9.59
N GLU A 420 -2.53 14.26 8.44
CA GLU A 420 -3.49 15.08 7.71
C GLU A 420 -4.82 15.21 8.46
N ARG A 421 -5.30 14.14 9.11
CA ARG A 421 -6.49 14.22 9.98
C ARG A 421 -6.30 15.16 11.16
N TYR A 422 -5.10 15.21 11.73
CA TYR A 422 -4.75 16.19 12.75
C TYR A 422 -4.81 17.62 12.20
N ARG A 423 -4.25 17.88 11.01
CA ARG A 423 -4.27 19.21 10.37
C ARG A 423 -5.68 19.69 10.06
N LEU A 424 -6.58 18.79 9.68
CA LEU A 424 -8.00 19.07 9.45
C LEU A 424 -8.79 19.25 10.77
N GLY A 425 -8.17 18.96 11.93
CA GLY A 425 -8.78 19.17 13.24
C GLY A 425 -9.71 18.05 13.71
N HIS A 426 -9.72 16.89 13.05
CA HIS A 426 -10.56 15.75 13.45
C HIS A 426 -10.02 15.04 14.71
N ILE A 427 -8.71 15.08 14.94
CA ILE A 427 -8.04 14.40 16.06
C ILE A 427 -6.93 15.27 16.66
N THR A 428 -6.47 14.93 17.86
CA THR A 428 -5.32 15.57 18.51
C THR A 428 -3.97 15.03 17.98
N GLU A 429 -2.88 15.78 18.16
CA GLU A 429 -1.53 15.36 17.76
C GLU A 429 -1.10 14.05 18.45
N ALA A 430 -1.42 13.89 19.74
CA ALA A 430 -1.12 12.67 20.49
C ALA A 430 -1.86 11.45 19.90
N GLN A 431 -3.14 11.61 19.58
CA GLN A 431 -3.93 10.55 18.93
C GLN A 431 -3.42 10.24 17.51
N ALA A 432 -2.99 11.25 16.76
CA ALA A 432 -2.45 11.05 15.41
C ALA A 432 -1.20 10.16 15.45
N LYS A 433 -0.28 10.44 16.39
CA LYS A 433 0.93 9.61 16.58
C LYS A 433 0.58 8.19 17.01
N GLU A 434 -0.25 8.03 18.04
CA GLU A 434 -0.65 6.72 18.55
C GLU A 434 -1.33 5.86 17.47
N ARG A 435 -2.25 6.45 16.69
CA ARG A 435 -2.94 5.73 15.62
C ARG A 435 -2.06 5.43 14.42
N ALA A 436 -1.11 6.31 14.09
CA ALA A 436 -0.12 6.03 13.05
C ALA A 436 0.76 4.83 13.42
N ASP A 437 1.26 4.80 14.65
CA ASP A 437 2.08 3.71 15.17
C ASP A 437 1.27 2.40 15.22
N ASP A 438 0.00 2.44 15.65
CA ASP A 438 -0.86 1.24 15.67
C ASP A 438 -1.16 0.70 14.27
N LEU A 439 -1.53 1.57 13.32
CA LEU A 439 -1.81 1.19 11.94
C LEU A 439 -0.59 0.57 11.27
N ALA A 440 0.59 1.19 11.41
CA ALA A 440 1.84 0.71 10.83
C ALA A 440 2.22 -0.66 11.39
N ARG A 441 2.16 -0.82 12.72
CA ARG A 441 2.46 -2.08 13.41
C ARG A 441 1.52 -3.20 12.98
N LYS A 442 0.21 -2.96 12.97
CA LYS A 442 -0.78 -3.99 12.60
C LYS A 442 -0.69 -4.35 11.12
N SER A 443 -0.50 -3.35 10.26
CA SER A 443 -0.38 -3.56 8.81
C SER A 443 0.89 -4.30 8.42
N SER A 444 1.94 -4.26 9.25
CA SER A 444 3.22 -4.95 9.00
C SER A 444 3.28 -6.36 9.59
N THR A 445 2.18 -6.87 10.16
CA THR A 445 2.12 -8.26 10.63
C THR A 445 2.22 -9.24 9.47
N ARG A 446 2.77 -10.45 9.72
CA ARG A 446 2.96 -11.48 8.69
C ARG A 446 1.69 -11.82 7.90
N ASP A 447 0.52 -11.77 8.54
CA ASP A 447 -0.76 -12.09 7.91
C ASP A 447 -1.33 -10.96 7.05
N LEU A 448 -0.93 -9.70 7.32
CA LEU A 448 -1.46 -8.53 6.63
C LEU A 448 -0.48 -7.89 5.67
N ILE A 449 0.83 -8.13 5.81
CA ILE A 449 1.87 -7.50 4.99
C ILE A 449 1.63 -7.73 3.50
N GLU A 450 1.17 -8.92 3.09
CA GLU A 450 0.87 -9.23 1.69
C GLU A 450 -0.24 -8.34 1.12
N MET A 451 -1.23 -7.98 1.96
CA MET A 451 -2.32 -7.09 1.59
C MET A 451 -1.89 -5.61 1.69
N SER A 452 -1.32 -5.20 2.81
CA SER A 452 -0.95 -3.81 3.11
C SER A 452 0.21 -3.29 2.26
N SER A 453 1.01 -4.19 1.67
CA SER A 453 2.02 -3.81 0.65
C SER A 453 1.38 -3.23 -0.61
N ASN A 454 0.07 -3.42 -0.84
CA ASN A 454 -0.67 -2.77 -1.91
C ASN A 454 -1.29 -1.45 -1.43
N PRO A 455 -0.95 -0.29 -2.03
CA PRO A 455 -1.44 1.01 -1.55
C PRO A 455 -2.96 1.16 -1.49
N MET A 456 -3.68 0.55 -2.45
CA MET A 456 -5.15 0.57 -2.45
C MET A 456 -5.73 -0.17 -1.25
N MET A 457 -5.14 -1.32 -0.92
CA MET A 457 -5.56 -2.11 0.24
C MET A 457 -5.19 -1.43 1.55
N LEU A 458 -3.98 -0.88 1.66
CA LEU A 458 -3.56 -0.11 2.82
C LEU A 458 -4.50 1.08 3.08
N THR A 459 -4.96 1.74 2.02
CA THR A 459 -5.96 2.81 2.12
C THR A 459 -7.29 2.28 2.68
N SER A 460 -7.78 1.14 2.18
CA SER A 460 -9.00 0.50 2.72
C SER A 460 -8.82 0.11 4.20
N ILE A 461 -7.66 -0.42 4.58
CA ILE A 461 -7.31 -0.76 5.97
C ILE A 461 -7.30 0.50 6.83
N ALA A 462 -6.73 1.61 6.37
CA ALA A 462 -6.72 2.88 7.10
C ALA A 462 -8.14 3.43 7.31
N ILE A 463 -9.01 3.35 6.30
CA ILE A 463 -10.43 3.73 6.37
C ILE A 463 -11.20 2.83 7.36
N ILE A 464 -10.84 1.55 7.48
CA ILE A 464 -11.45 0.66 8.48
C ILE A 464 -10.93 1.02 9.88
N HIS A 465 -9.62 1.19 10.02
CA HIS A 465 -8.94 1.50 11.28
C HIS A 465 -9.47 2.79 11.91
N GLN A 466 -9.85 3.78 11.10
CA GLN A 466 -10.28 5.07 11.59
C GLN A 466 -11.65 5.08 12.29
N LYS A 467 -12.51 4.07 12.05
CA LYS A 467 -13.91 4.04 12.54
C LYS A 467 -14.05 3.68 14.04
N ASP A 468 -13.02 3.92 14.84
CA ASP A 468 -12.94 3.71 16.30
C ASP A 468 -13.23 2.27 16.80
N ILE A 469 -13.37 1.30 15.91
CA ILE A 469 -13.50 -0.13 16.23
C ILE A 469 -12.12 -0.80 16.38
N GLY A 470 -11.05 -0.13 15.93
CA GLY A 470 -9.72 -0.71 15.77
C GLY A 470 -9.67 -1.73 14.63
N LEU A 471 -8.46 -2.06 14.15
CA LEU A 471 -8.31 -3.19 13.24
C LEU A 471 -8.49 -4.50 14.01
N PRO A 472 -9.28 -5.46 13.50
CA PRO A 472 -9.44 -6.75 14.14
C PRO A 472 -8.11 -7.51 14.11
N ASP A 473 -7.79 -8.22 15.21
CA ASP A 473 -6.58 -9.04 15.29
C ASP A 473 -6.66 -10.28 14.37
N GLN A 474 -7.88 -10.70 14.02
CA GLN A 474 -8.09 -11.82 13.11
C GLN A 474 -8.09 -11.36 11.66
N ARG A 475 -7.17 -11.90 10.85
CA ARG A 475 -7.03 -11.57 9.43
C ARG A 475 -8.34 -11.71 8.65
N VAL A 476 -9.12 -12.79 8.84
CA VAL A 476 -10.39 -13.01 8.11
C VAL A 476 -11.45 -11.95 8.40
N LYS A 477 -11.51 -11.40 9.62
CA LYS A 477 -12.36 -10.25 9.93
C LYS A 477 -11.95 -9.03 9.12
N LEU A 478 -10.64 -8.81 8.96
CA LEU A 478 -10.17 -7.70 8.14
C LEU A 478 -10.48 -7.92 6.65
N TYR A 479 -10.28 -9.14 6.13
CA TYR A 479 -10.69 -9.49 4.76
C TYR A 479 -12.19 -9.24 4.55
N GLN A 480 -13.04 -9.66 5.50
CA GLN A 480 -14.48 -9.40 5.47
C GLN A 480 -14.76 -7.89 5.40
N LEU A 481 -14.18 -7.10 6.30
CA LEU A 481 -14.39 -5.65 6.32
C LEU A 481 -13.91 -4.96 5.03
N VAL A 482 -12.78 -5.41 4.46
CA VAL A 482 -12.27 -4.91 3.18
C VAL A 482 -13.23 -5.27 2.04
N VAL A 483 -13.70 -6.51 1.98
CA VAL A 483 -14.69 -6.94 0.99
C VAL A 483 -15.99 -6.13 1.13
N ASP A 484 -16.48 -5.91 2.35
CA ASP A 484 -17.67 -5.11 2.61
C ASP A 484 -17.50 -3.66 2.16
N VAL A 485 -16.32 -3.06 2.40
CA VAL A 485 -15.98 -1.71 1.91
C VAL A 485 -15.99 -1.67 0.39
N LEU A 486 -15.37 -2.67 -0.27
CA LEU A 486 -15.33 -2.76 -1.72
C LEU A 486 -16.70 -3.05 -2.34
N ILE A 487 -17.58 -3.78 -1.66
CA ILE A 487 -18.98 -4.00 -2.08
C ILE A 487 -19.81 -2.73 -1.90
N LYS A 488 -19.68 -2.03 -0.77
CA LYS A 488 -20.40 -0.75 -0.53
C LYS A 488 -20.05 0.31 -1.58
N ARG A 489 -18.82 0.28 -2.11
CA ARG A 489 -18.41 1.09 -3.27
C ARG A 489 -19.32 0.86 -4.48
N TRP A 490 -19.83 -0.36 -4.71
CA TRP A 490 -20.71 -0.68 -5.84
C TRP A 490 -22.11 -0.08 -5.67
N GLN A 491 -22.51 0.20 -4.44
CA GLN A 491 -23.87 0.64 -4.11
C GLN A 491 -24.01 2.17 -4.06
N LYS A 492 -22.95 2.90 -3.70
CA LYS A 492 -23.00 4.36 -3.45
C LYS A 492 -23.04 5.23 -4.72
N TYR A 493 -22.46 4.80 -5.85
CA TYR A 493 -22.38 5.63 -7.05
C TYR A 493 -23.69 5.65 -7.86
N LYS A 494 -24.65 6.48 -7.40
CA LYS A 494 -25.97 6.63 -8.01
C LYS A 494 -26.31 7.97 -8.64
N ALA A 495 -25.40 8.94 -8.70
CA ALA A 495 -25.75 10.27 -9.24
C ALA A 495 -24.57 10.95 -9.91
N GLY A 496 -24.58 11.04 -11.25
CA GLY A 496 -23.69 11.98 -11.96
C GLY A 496 -23.35 11.66 -13.42
N GLU A 497 -23.36 10.39 -13.84
CA GLU A 497 -22.91 10.01 -15.18
C GLU A 497 -24.02 9.26 -15.92
N GLU A 498 -24.69 9.95 -16.85
CA GLU A 498 -25.87 9.47 -17.59
C GLU A 498 -25.60 8.27 -18.51
N HIS A 499 -24.34 7.87 -18.72
CA HIS A 499 -23.98 6.85 -19.72
C HIS A 499 -23.88 5.41 -19.17
N PHE A 500 -23.95 5.17 -17.85
CA PHE A 500 -23.79 3.82 -17.26
C PHE A 500 -24.61 3.60 -15.97
N ALA A 501 -25.89 4.01 -15.97
CA ALA A 501 -26.79 3.73 -14.85
C ALA A 501 -27.24 2.25 -14.87
N PRO A 502 -27.09 1.49 -13.76
CA PRO A 502 -27.54 0.09 -13.71
C PRO A 502 -29.06 0.01 -13.84
N SER A 503 -29.55 -1.06 -14.46
CA SER A 503 -30.97 -1.38 -14.56
C SER A 503 -31.61 -1.49 -13.19
N GLU A 504 -32.94 -1.39 -13.13
CA GLU A 504 -33.68 -1.57 -11.88
C GLU A 504 -33.46 -2.98 -11.29
N ALA A 505 -33.34 -3.99 -12.16
CA ALA A 505 -33.04 -5.37 -11.77
C ALA A 505 -31.63 -5.50 -11.17
N LEU A 506 -30.61 -4.91 -11.80
CA LEU A 506 -29.24 -4.93 -11.27
C LEU A 506 -29.14 -4.12 -9.98
N THR A 507 -29.79 -2.97 -9.91
CA THR A 507 -29.89 -2.16 -8.70
C THR A 507 -30.54 -2.94 -7.55
N ALA A 508 -31.61 -3.69 -7.82
CA ALA A 508 -32.27 -4.52 -6.81
C ALA A 508 -31.38 -5.70 -6.39
N PHE A 509 -30.59 -6.27 -7.29
CA PHE A 509 -29.61 -7.31 -7.00
C PHE A 509 -28.46 -6.78 -6.13
N LEU A 510 -27.86 -5.64 -6.49
CA LEU A 510 -26.72 -5.05 -5.77
C LEU A 510 -27.04 -4.67 -4.32
N LYS A 511 -28.32 -4.49 -3.98
CA LYS A 511 -28.79 -4.25 -2.61
C LYS A 511 -28.96 -5.52 -1.77
N LYS A 512 -28.82 -6.71 -2.35
CA LYS A 512 -28.92 -7.99 -1.66
C LYS A 512 -27.52 -8.47 -1.28
N ASP A 513 -26.98 -7.93 -0.18
CA ASP A 513 -25.60 -8.15 0.25
C ASP A 513 -25.22 -9.65 0.29
N ASP A 514 -26.06 -10.50 0.90
CA ASP A 514 -25.81 -11.95 0.98
C ASP A 514 -25.70 -12.62 -0.40
N LEU A 515 -26.59 -12.25 -1.33
CA LEU A 515 -26.62 -12.83 -2.67
C LEU A 515 -25.43 -12.33 -3.51
N LEU A 516 -25.10 -11.05 -3.38
CA LEU A 516 -23.94 -10.43 -4.02
C LEU A 516 -22.64 -11.07 -3.53
N LEU A 517 -22.50 -11.23 -2.21
CA LEU A 517 -21.35 -11.87 -1.59
C LEU A 517 -21.24 -13.34 -2.02
N SER A 518 -22.34 -14.10 -1.99
CA SER A 518 -22.34 -15.50 -2.46
C SER A 518 -21.96 -15.63 -3.95
N THR A 519 -22.34 -14.63 -4.77
CA THR A 519 -21.95 -14.53 -6.18
C THR A 519 -20.44 -14.29 -6.31
N LEU A 520 -19.88 -13.38 -5.51
CA LEU A 520 -18.43 -13.14 -5.53
C LEU A 520 -17.63 -14.35 -5.04
N GLN A 521 -18.12 -15.03 -4.00
CA GLN A 521 -17.51 -16.24 -3.45
C GLN A 521 -17.42 -17.36 -4.49
N VAL A 522 -18.49 -17.64 -5.24
CA VAL A 522 -18.44 -18.67 -6.30
C VAL A 522 -17.51 -18.28 -7.45
N LEU A 523 -17.47 -17.00 -7.83
CA LEU A 523 -16.56 -16.52 -8.87
C LEU A 523 -15.11 -16.64 -8.43
N ALA A 524 -14.80 -16.30 -7.18
CA ALA A 524 -13.46 -16.44 -6.63
C ALA A 524 -13.02 -17.92 -6.56
N TYR A 525 -13.91 -18.81 -6.10
CA TYR A 525 -13.67 -20.25 -6.09
C TYR A 525 -13.37 -20.80 -7.48
N GLU A 526 -14.17 -20.42 -8.48
CA GLU A 526 -13.97 -20.85 -9.85
C GLU A 526 -12.68 -20.29 -10.47
N ALA A 527 -12.35 -19.03 -10.19
CA ALA A 527 -11.10 -18.41 -10.63
C ALA A 527 -9.89 -19.13 -10.03
N HIS A 528 -9.96 -19.45 -8.73
CA HIS A 528 -8.89 -20.18 -8.04
C HIS A 528 -8.72 -21.58 -8.61
N ARG A 529 -9.82 -22.28 -8.87
CA ARG A 529 -9.80 -23.61 -9.50
C ARG A 529 -9.24 -23.59 -10.92
N ALA A 530 -9.56 -22.56 -11.71
CA ALA A 530 -9.03 -22.40 -13.06
C ALA A 530 -7.50 -22.17 -13.05
N ASN A 531 -7.00 -21.35 -12.12
CA ASN A 531 -5.57 -21.11 -11.92
C ASN A 531 -4.78 -22.40 -11.65
N PHE A 532 -5.31 -23.28 -10.80
CA PHE A 532 -4.68 -24.58 -10.53
C PHE A 532 -4.54 -25.44 -11.80
N LYS A 533 -5.62 -25.56 -12.59
CA LYS A 533 -5.62 -26.38 -13.81
C LYS A 533 -4.62 -25.90 -14.85
N ALA A 534 -4.37 -24.60 -14.92
CA ALA A 534 -3.47 -24.02 -15.91
C ALA A 534 -1.99 -24.07 -15.51
N THR A 535 -1.69 -24.09 -14.22
CA THR A 535 -0.30 -24.11 -13.72
C THR A 535 0.29 -25.52 -13.64
N GLY A 536 -0.54 -26.56 -13.54
CA GLY A 536 -0.06 -27.95 -13.38
C GLY A 536 0.76 -28.14 -12.09
N ALA A 537 1.29 -29.34 -11.86
CA ALA A 537 2.10 -29.64 -10.67
C ALA A 537 3.47 -28.92 -10.66
N ASP A 538 3.92 -28.40 -11.81
CA ASP A 538 5.19 -27.67 -11.95
C ASP A 538 5.00 -26.16 -11.71
N GLN A 539 5.16 -25.73 -10.46
CA GLN A 539 4.99 -24.35 -9.97
C GLN A 539 5.94 -23.29 -10.58
N LYS A 540 6.78 -23.62 -11.56
CA LYS A 540 7.87 -22.74 -12.07
C LYS A 540 7.40 -21.66 -13.05
N THR A 541 6.23 -21.78 -13.66
CA THR A 541 5.63 -20.74 -14.51
C THR A 541 4.27 -20.33 -13.95
N LYS A 542 4.27 -19.32 -13.05
CA LYS A 542 3.06 -18.71 -12.49
C LYS A 542 2.29 -17.90 -13.54
N THR A 543 1.59 -18.55 -14.46
CA THR A 543 0.58 -17.88 -15.30
C THR A 543 -0.79 -18.16 -14.72
N GLU A 544 -1.32 -17.21 -13.94
CA GLU A 544 -2.74 -17.20 -13.55
C GLU A 544 -3.62 -17.13 -14.81
N THR A 545 -4.71 -17.87 -14.80
CA THR A 545 -5.67 -18.00 -15.91
C THR A 545 -6.97 -17.30 -15.55
N ASP A 546 -7.41 -16.46 -16.47
CA ASP A 546 -8.63 -15.67 -16.30
C ASP A 546 -9.87 -16.53 -16.52
N LEU A 547 -10.97 -16.17 -15.86
CA LEU A 547 -12.27 -16.84 -16.03
C LEU A 547 -12.93 -16.40 -17.34
N PRO A 548 -13.22 -17.31 -18.29
CA PRO A 548 -13.89 -16.93 -19.53
C PRO A 548 -15.29 -16.34 -19.27
N ARG A 549 -15.65 -15.23 -19.94
CA ARG A 549 -16.97 -14.57 -19.76
C ARG A 549 -18.12 -15.53 -19.99
N GLY A 550 -18.06 -16.34 -21.05
CA GLY A 550 -19.10 -17.32 -21.36
C GLY A 550 -19.33 -18.33 -20.23
N TYR A 551 -18.26 -18.76 -19.55
CA TYR A 551 -18.37 -19.65 -18.40
C TYR A 551 -19.06 -18.95 -17.22
N ILE A 552 -18.71 -17.68 -16.96
CA ILE A 552 -19.31 -16.89 -15.90
C ILE A 552 -20.81 -16.66 -16.18
N LEU A 553 -21.18 -16.32 -17.41
CA LEU A 553 -22.58 -16.15 -17.80
C LEU A 553 -23.40 -17.41 -17.52
N THR A 554 -22.91 -18.59 -17.93
CA THR A 554 -23.58 -19.88 -17.65
C THR A 554 -23.67 -20.18 -16.15
N LEU A 555 -22.64 -19.81 -15.38
CA LEU A 555 -22.64 -19.98 -13.94
C LEU A 555 -23.69 -19.09 -13.26
N LEU A 556 -23.71 -17.80 -13.61
CA LEU A 556 -24.55 -16.78 -12.97
C LEU A 556 -26.01 -16.79 -13.44
N GLU A 557 -26.32 -17.39 -14.61
CA GLU A 557 -27.70 -17.62 -15.07
C GLU A 557 -28.49 -18.53 -14.12
N GLN A 558 -27.83 -19.32 -13.28
CA GLN A 558 -28.51 -20.19 -12.31
C GLN A 558 -29.37 -19.39 -11.32
N SER A 559 -30.57 -19.89 -11.00
CA SER A 559 -31.56 -19.20 -10.16
C SER A 559 -31.09 -18.87 -8.74
N LYS A 560 -30.10 -19.60 -8.23
CA LYS A 560 -29.45 -19.33 -6.93
C LYS A 560 -28.53 -18.11 -6.93
N PHE A 561 -28.21 -17.56 -8.10
CA PHE A 561 -27.40 -16.35 -8.28
C PHE A 561 -28.24 -15.25 -8.93
N LEU A 562 -28.02 -14.94 -10.22
CA LEU A 562 -28.71 -13.85 -10.92
C LEU A 562 -29.97 -14.33 -11.66
N GLY A 563 -30.07 -15.62 -11.98
CA GLY A 563 -31.28 -16.21 -12.58
C GLY A 563 -31.58 -15.75 -14.01
N SER A 564 -30.68 -14.98 -14.63
CA SER A 564 -30.87 -14.39 -15.96
C SER A 564 -29.51 -14.11 -16.60
N ILE A 565 -29.31 -14.63 -17.80
CA ILE A 565 -28.09 -14.37 -18.58
C ILE A 565 -27.93 -12.87 -18.88
N LYS A 566 -29.03 -12.15 -19.14
CA LYS A 566 -29.00 -10.70 -19.40
C LYS A 566 -28.54 -9.91 -18.17
N LEU A 567 -29.01 -10.32 -16.99
CA LEU A 567 -28.62 -9.68 -15.73
C LEU A 567 -27.16 -10.01 -15.38
N ALA A 568 -26.71 -11.23 -15.70
CA ALA A 568 -25.32 -11.63 -15.53
C ALA A 568 -24.36 -10.85 -16.44
N ASP A 569 -24.75 -10.63 -17.69
CA ASP A 569 -24.01 -9.83 -18.65
C ASP A 569 -23.87 -8.38 -18.15
N GLU A 570 -25.00 -7.76 -17.77
CA GLU A 570 -25.03 -6.41 -17.21
C GLU A 570 -24.21 -6.29 -15.91
N PHE A 571 -24.28 -7.29 -15.02
CA PHE A 571 -23.48 -7.33 -13.79
C PHE A 571 -21.98 -7.35 -14.09
N LEU A 572 -21.55 -8.15 -15.06
CA LEU A 572 -20.14 -8.25 -15.43
C LEU A 572 -19.59 -6.94 -15.99
N ASP A 573 -20.39 -6.24 -16.79
CA ASP A 573 -20.01 -4.93 -17.34
C ASP A 573 -19.96 -3.87 -16.24
N TYR A 574 -20.94 -3.90 -15.34
CA TYR A 574 -20.99 -3.00 -14.18
C TYR A 574 -19.79 -3.17 -13.24
N VAL A 575 -19.43 -4.41 -12.93
CA VAL A 575 -18.36 -4.73 -11.98
C VAL A 575 -16.97 -4.44 -12.56
N ASP A 576 -16.75 -4.72 -13.85
CA ASP A 576 -15.49 -4.41 -14.54
C ASP A 576 -15.15 -2.92 -14.43
N GLN A 577 -16.15 -2.07 -14.67
CA GLN A 577 -15.93 -0.64 -14.82
C GLN A 577 -15.74 0.11 -13.49
N ARG A 578 -16.20 -0.45 -12.35
CA ARG A 578 -16.35 0.33 -11.10
C ARG A 578 -15.67 -0.24 -9.86
N SER A 579 -15.35 -1.54 -9.82
CA SER A 579 -15.13 -2.24 -8.55
C SER A 579 -13.70 -2.42 -8.09
N GLY A 580 -12.77 -2.69 -9.01
CA GLY A 580 -11.47 -3.21 -8.66
C GLY A 580 -11.49 -4.55 -7.87
N ILE A 581 -12.61 -5.29 -7.80
CA ILE A 581 -12.64 -6.68 -7.25
C ILE A 581 -12.62 -7.71 -8.38
N LEU A 582 -13.27 -7.41 -9.50
CA LEU A 582 -13.27 -8.22 -10.71
C LEU A 582 -12.93 -7.30 -11.88
N VAL A 583 -12.00 -7.76 -12.72
CA VAL A 583 -11.48 -6.97 -13.83
C VAL A 583 -11.52 -7.82 -15.09
N GLY A 584 -12.16 -7.27 -16.11
CA GLY A 584 -12.27 -7.80 -17.46
C GLY A 584 -10.93 -7.77 -18.21
N LYS A 585 -10.72 -8.78 -19.05
CA LYS A 585 -9.51 -8.97 -19.86
C LYS A 585 -9.84 -9.54 -21.25
N GLY A 586 -9.18 -8.97 -22.26
CA GLY A 586 -9.37 -9.30 -23.68
C GLY A 586 -10.77 -8.92 -24.19
N GLY A 587 -11.03 -9.00 -25.49
CA GLY A 587 -12.35 -8.67 -26.07
C GLY A 587 -12.56 -7.20 -26.43
N GLU A 588 -13.79 -6.88 -26.87
CA GLU A 588 -14.30 -5.52 -27.19
C GLU A 588 -14.59 -4.70 -25.93
N LEU A 589 -14.71 -3.37 -26.08
CA LEU A 589 -15.11 -2.49 -24.98
C LEU A 589 -16.51 -2.92 -24.53
N GLU A 590 -16.73 -3.02 -23.21
CA GLU A 590 -18.00 -3.49 -22.62
C GLU A 590 -18.31 -4.97 -22.89
N GLN A 591 -17.41 -5.75 -23.52
CA GLN A 591 -17.53 -7.20 -23.62
C GLN A 591 -16.18 -7.91 -23.40
N PRO A 592 -15.62 -7.85 -22.17
CA PRO A 592 -14.42 -8.59 -21.84
C PRO A 592 -14.53 -10.08 -22.15
N THR A 593 -13.51 -10.69 -22.78
CA THR A 593 -13.53 -12.14 -23.05
C THR A 593 -13.34 -12.99 -21.80
N SER A 594 -12.76 -12.42 -20.75
CA SER A 594 -12.46 -13.09 -19.50
C SER A 594 -12.39 -12.11 -18.32
N TYR A 595 -12.40 -12.62 -17.09
CA TYR A 595 -12.37 -11.83 -15.85
C TYR A 595 -11.38 -12.41 -14.84
N SER A 596 -10.83 -11.56 -13.99
CA SER A 596 -9.89 -11.97 -12.94
C SER A 596 -10.03 -11.13 -11.67
N PHE A 597 -9.66 -11.70 -10.53
CA PHE A 597 -9.51 -10.96 -9.29
C PHE A 597 -8.14 -10.28 -9.27
N PRO A 598 -8.07 -8.97 -9.02
CA PRO A 598 -6.81 -8.23 -8.96
C PRO A 598 -5.96 -8.56 -7.73
N HIS A 599 -6.59 -9.06 -6.66
CA HIS A 599 -5.92 -9.41 -5.41
C HIS A 599 -6.11 -10.89 -5.13
N ARG A 600 -5.00 -11.64 -5.19
CA ARG A 600 -5.00 -13.09 -5.01
C ARG A 600 -5.49 -13.51 -3.63
N THR A 601 -5.08 -12.83 -2.57
CA THR A 601 -5.49 -13.17 -1.21
C THR A 601 -6.99 -12.92 -0.96
N ILE A 602 -7.59 -11.91 -1.60
CA ILE A 602 -9.06 -11.71 -1.59
C ILE A 602 -9.74 -12.83 -2.37
N GLN A 603 -9.18 -13.25 -3.50
CA GLN A 603 -9.69 -14.41 -4.24
C GLN A 603 -9.64 -15.68 -3.37
N GLU A 604 -8.53 -15.94 -2.69
CA GLU A 604 -8.36 -17.10 -1.81
C GLU A 604 -9.31 -17.04 -0.60
N TYR A 605 -9.49 -15.87 0.01
CA TYR A 605 -10.47 -15.64 1.08
C TYR A 605 -11.90 -15.96 0.62
N LEU A 606 -12.36 -15.33 -0.47
CA LEU A 606 -13.71 -15.53 -1.02
C LEU A 606 -13.93 -16.98 -1.50
N ALA A 607 -12.91 -17.61 -2.09
CA ALA A 607 -12.92 -19.01 -2.44
C ALA A 607 -13.03 -19.92 -1.20
N GLY A 608 -12.35 -19.57 -0.11
CA GLY A 608 -12.46 -20.21 1.19
C GLY A 608 -13.86 -20.12 1.76
N CYS A 609 -14.47 -18.93 1.76
CA CYS A 609 -15.86 -18.74 2.16
C CYS A 609 -16.82 -19.62 1.34
N HIS A 610 -16.59 -19.76 0.03
CA HIS A 610 -17.38 -20.66 -0.81
C HIS A 610 -17.20 -22.13 -0.39
N LEU A 611 -15.94 -22.55 -0.17
CA LEU A 611 -15.59 -23.93 0.20
C LEU A 611 -16.34 -24.40 1.46
N VAL A 612 -16.53 -23.50 2.43
CA VAL A 612 -17.25 -23.76 3.68
C VAL A 612 -18.75 -23.43 3.62
N SER A 613 -19.30 -23.03 2.48
CA SER A 613 -20.74 -22.73 2.35
C SER A 613 -21.58 -23.98 2.01
N GLY A 614 -21.00 -24.98 1.34
CA GLY A 614 -21.70 -26.16 0.84
C GLY A 614 -21.99 -27.23 1.89
N ARG A 615 -22.93 -28.16 1.63
CA ARG A 615 -23.26 -29.25 2.59
C ARG A 615 -22.20 -30.35 2.67
N ASN A 616 -21.42 -30.59 1.61
CA ASN A 616 -20.41 -31.67 1.51
C ASN A 616 -18.99 -31.15 1.73
N ARG A 617 -18.77 -30.37 2.79
CA ARG A 617 -17.52 -29.62 3.04
C ARG A 617 -16.30 -30.54 3.10
N GLY A 618 -16.35 -31.61 3.90
CA GLY A 618 -15.19 -32.51 4.04
C GLY A 618 -14.80 -33.19 2.73
N ARG A 619 -15.76 -33.53 1.87
CA ARG A 619 -15.47 -34.05 0.52
C ARG A 619 -14.75 -33.03 -0.36
N GLU A 620 -15.17 -31.76 -0.34
CA GLU A 620 -14.48 -30.71 -1.12
C GLU A 620 -13.08 -30.40 -0.55
N PHE A 621 -12.93 -30.35 0.78
CA PHE A 621 -11.61 -30.22 1.42
C PHE A 621 -10.69 -31.38 1.04
N LEU A 622 -11.16 -32.63 1.14
CA LEU A 622 -10.39 -33.81 0.73
C LEU A 622 -9.99 -33.73 -0.74
N LYS A 623 -10.93 -33.37 -1.63
CA LYS A 623 -10.65 -33.21 -3.06
C LYS A 623 -9.53 -32.20 -3.31
N HIS A 624 -9.58 -31.02 -2.68
CA HIS A 624 -8.57 -29.98 -2.85
C HIS A 624 -7.24 -30.27 -2.13
N ALA A 625 -7.24 -31.10 -1.08
CA ALA A 625 -6.00 -31.59 -0.47
C ALA A 625 -5.17 -32.45 -1.44
N ALA A 626 -5.77 -33.04 -2.47
CA ALA A 626 -5.04 -33.75 -3.54
C ALA A 626 -4.30 -32.78 -4.48
N GLU A 627 -4.66 -31.50 -4.47
CA GLU A 627 -4.17 -30.47 -5.38
C GLU A 627 -2.94 -29.72 -4.81
N GLY A 628 -2.31 -30.27 -3.77
CA GLY A 628 -1.09 -29.73 -3.17
C GLY A 628 -1.34 -28.61 -2.16
N ASP A 629 -0.36 -27.71 -2.04
CA ASP A 629 -0.41 -26.56 -1.13
C ASP A 629 -1.29 -25.42 -1.66
N PHE A 630 -1.67 -25.46 -2.95
CA PHE A 630 -2.37 -24.38 -3.66
C PHE A 630 -3.68 -23.92 -3.02
N TRP A 631 -4.43 -24.83 -2.40
CA TRP A 631 -5.70 -24.53 -1.72
C TRP A 631 -5.56 -24.28 -0.23
N SER A 632 -4.37 -24.45 0.35
CA SER A 632 -4.19 -24.42 1.81
C SER A 632 -4.65 -23.10 2.42
N LEU A 633 -4.27 -21.97 1.82
CA LEU A 633 -4.68 -20.67 2.36
C LEU A 633 -6.20 -20.46 2.28
N ALA A 634 -6.82 -20.79 1.16
CA ALA A 634 -8.28 -20.70 1.00
C ALA A 634 -9.02 -21.61 1.97
N ALA A 635 -8.55 -22.86 2.15
CA ALA A 635 -9.14 -23.81 3.09
C ALA A 635 -9.07 -23.29 4.54
N LEU A 636 -7.92 -22.75 4.96
CA LEU A 636 -7.74 -22.17 6.30
C LEU A 636 -8.53 -20.88 6.48
N MET A 637 -8.57 -19.98 5.49
CA MET A 637 -9.40 -18.77 5.54
C MET A 637 -10.89 -19.11 5.64
N GLY A 638 -11.36 -20.14 4.94
CA GLY A 638 -12.73 -20.62 5.07
C GLY A 638 -13.03 -21.16 6.47
N ALA A 639 -12.11 -21.91 7.07
CA ALA A 639 -12.26 -22.41 8.44
C ALA A 639 -12.28 -21.27 9.47
N GLU A 640 -11.36 -20.32 9.36
CA GLU A 640 -11.31 -19.12 10.20
C GLU A 640 -12.58 -18.27 10.05
N GLU A 641 -13.12 -18.14 8.84
CA GLU A 641 -14.39 -17.45 8.58
C GLU A 641 -15.55 -18.09 9.34
N LEU A 642 -15.69 -19.41 9.28
CA LEU A 642 -16.71 -20.14 10.05
C LEU A 642 -16.55 -19.96 11.56
N PHE A 643 -15.31 -19.81 12.04
CA PHE A 643 -15.03 -19.70 13.47
C PHE A 643 -15.28 -18.29 14.03
N TYR A 644 -14.79 -17.27 13.32
CA TYR A 644 -14.74 -15.89 13.84
C TYR A 644 -15.94 -15.03 13.45
N ASN A 645 -16.54 -15.26 12.29
CA ASN A 645 -17.58 -14.39 11.73
C ASN A 645 -18.98 -15.01 11.75
N GLN A 646 -19.10 -16.32 11.99
CA GLN A 646 -20.37 -17.04 11.98
C GLN A 646 -20.64 -17.69 13.35
N SER A 647 -21.48 -17.08 14.17
CA SER A 647 -21.69 -17.46 15.58
C SER A 647 -22.34 -18.83 15.82
N ILE A 648 -22.92 -19.47 14.80
CA ILE A 648 -23.72 -20.72 14.92
C ILE A 648 -22.98 -21.95 14.33
N THR A 649 -21.74 -21.79 13.82
CA THR A 649 -21.06 -22.80 12.99
C THR A 649 -19.84 -23.46 13.62
N ARG A 650 -19.58 -23.27 14.93
CA ARG A 650 -18.47 -23.94 15.63
C ARG A 650 -18.58 -25.46 15.60
N ASP A 651 -19.77 -26.01 15.85
CA ASP A 651 -20.02 -27.45 15.75
C ASP A 651 -19.77 -27.99 14.34
N THR A 652 -20.13 -27.21 13.31
CA THR A 652 -19.87 -27.57 11.91
C THR A 652 -18.38 -27.61 11.60
N LEU A 653 -17.60 -26.69 12.19
CA LEU A 653 -16.15 -26.68 12.03
C LEU A 653 -15.49 -27.84 12.79
N MET A 654 -16.00 -28.19 13.98
CA MET A 654 -15.58 -29.40 14.69
C MET A 654 -15.91 -30.67 13.90
N ASP A 655 -17.10 -30.76 13.31
CA ASP A 655 -17.46 -31.91 12.46
C ASP A 655 -16.52 -32.01 11.24
N LEU A 656 -16.17 -30.89 10.62
CA LEU A 656 -15.22 -30.84 9.52
C LEU A 656 -13.82 -31.31 9.95
N MET A 657 -13.28 -30.82 11.08
CA MET A 657 -11.95 -31.24 11.53
C MET A 657 -11.92 -32.74 11.86
N TYR A 658 -13.01 -33.29 12.42
CA TYR A 658 -13.15 -34.72 12.68
C TYR A 658 -13.22 -35.54 11.39
N GLU A 659 -13.96 -35.09 10.37
CA GLU A 659 -14.07 -35.75 9.07
C GLU A 659 -12.71 -35.81 8.34
N LEU A 660 -11.87 -34.80 8.50
CA LEU A 660 -10.54 -34.73 7.89
C LEU A 660 -9.47 -35.59 8.59
N CYS A 661 -9.71 -36.03 9.83
CA CYS A 661 -8.79 -36.87 10.60
C CYS A 661 -9.30 -38.31 10.72
N THR A 662 -8.81 -39.19 9.84
CA THR A 662 -9.24 -40.60 9.77
C THR A 662 -8.10 -41.54 10.11
N GLU A 663 -8.40 -42.82 10.33
CA GLU A 663 -7.37 -43.88 10.49
C GLU A 663 -6.49 -44.05 9.23
N HIS A 664 -6.93 -43.51 8.10
CA HIS A 664 -6.24 -43.60 6.80
C HIS A 664 -5.48 -42.32 6.43
N SER A 665 -5.35 -41.39 7.38
CA SER A 665 -4.72 -40.08 7.20
C SER A 665 -3.24 -40.10 6.80
N LEU A 666 -2.54 -41.24 6.90
CA LEU A 666 -1.13 -41.36 6.50
C LEU A 666 -0.91 -42.13 5.19
N GLN A 667 -1.98 -42.58 4.51
CA GLN A 667 -1.86 -43.47 3.34
C GLN A 667 -1.26 -42.80 2.09
N ASN A 668 -1.57 -41.54 1.84
CA ASN A 668 -1.10 -40.81 0.65
C ASN A 668 -1.06 -39.30 0.93
N GLU A 669 -0.49 -38.51 0.01
CA GLU A 669 -0.33 -37.07 0.21
C GLU A 669 -1.66 -36.33 0.41
N GLN A 670 -2.74 -36.75 -0.26
CA GLN A 670 -4.05 -36.13 -0.11
C GLN A 670 -4.57 -36.28 1.33
N THR A 671 -4.54 -37.49 1.88
CA THR A 671 -5.03 -37.74 3.25
C THR A 671 -4.09 -37.17 4.31
N GLN A 672 -2.80 -37.06 4.00
CA GLN A 672 -1.78 -36.40 4.82
C GLN A 672 -1.99 -34.88 4.89
N ARG A 673 -2.32 -34.22 3.78
CA ARG A 673 -2.66 -32.78 3.75
C ARG A 673 -4.00 -32.51 4.43
N ALA A 674 -4.99 -33.40 4.26
CA ALA A 674 -6.25 -33.31 5.00
C ALA A 674 -6.03 -33.40 6.52
N LEU A 675 -5.14 -34.29 6.98
CA LEU A 675 -4.71 -34.36 8.38
C LEU A 675 -4.03 -33.07 8.85
N LEU A 676 -3.14 -32.50 8.02
CA LEU A 676 -2.50 -31.22 8.32
C LEU A 676 -3.54 -30.10 8.51
N TRP A 677 -4.50 -29.99 7.59
CA TRP A 677 -5.57 -28.99 7.69
C TRP A 677 -6.48 -29.26 8.90
N SER A 678 -6.80 -30.52 9.20
CA SER A 678 -7.53 -30.89 10.44
C SER A 678 -6.81 -30.34 11.67
N GLY A 679 -5.49 -30.53 11.75
CA GLY A 679 -4.68 -30.02 12.86
C GLY A 679 -4.58 -28.50 12.93
N GLN A 680 -4.44 -27.84 11.78
CA GLN A 680 -4.44 -26.36 11.71
C GLN A 680 -5.79 -25.77 12.09
N ILE A 681 -6.91 -26.41 11.72
CA ILE A 681 -8.25 -26.03 12.14
C ILE A 681 -8.43 -26.24 13.65
N ALA A 682 -8.01 -27.39 14.19
CA ALA A 682 -8.05 -27.65 15.63
C ALA A 682 -7.25 -26.63 16.44
N SER A 683 -6.18 -26.08 15.86
CA SER A 683 -5.35 -25.04 16.47
C SER A 683 -6.07 -23.67 16.59
N ILE A 684 -7.21 -23.48 15.93
CA ILE A 684 -8.04 -22.27 16.07
C ILE A 684 -8.83 -22.30 17.39
N PHE A 685 -9.16 -23.49 17.90
CA PHE A 685 -9.92 -23.69 19.14
C PHE A 685 -9.01 -23.72 20.37
N ASP A 686 -9.58 -23.35 21.52
CA ASP A 686 -8.95 -23.71 22.78
C ASP A 686 -8.96 -25.23 22.94
N LYS A 687 -7.80 -25.83 23.28
CA LYS A 687 -7.68 -27.28 23.44
C LYS A 687 -8.75 -27.87 24.36
N LYS A 688 -9.08 -27.16 25.44
CA LYS A 688 -10.10 -27.56 26.41
C LYS A 688 -11.50 -27.63 25.79
N GLU A 689 -11.83 -26.72 24.87
CA GLU A 689 -13.11 -26.70 24.14
C GLU A 689 -13.25 -27.99 23.32
N ILE A 690 -12.18 -28.44 22.67
CA ILE A 690 -12.16 -29.72 21.96
C ILE A 690 -12.29 -30.89 22.94
N GLU A 691 -11.59 -30.89 24.07
CA GLU A 691 -11.62 -31.99 25.04
C GLU A 691 -12.98 -32.20 25.72
N GLU A 692 -13.79 -31.15 25.83
CA GLU A 692 -15.13 -31.15 26.43
C GLU A 692 -16.22 -31.65 25.46
N ASP A 693 -15.94 -31.76 24.15
CA ASP A 693 -16.85 -32.34 23.15
C ASP A 693 -17.03 -33.85 23.35
N ASP A 694 -18.28 -34.31 23.42
CA ASP A 694 -18.67 -35.68 23.78
C ASP A 694 -19.04 -36.56 22.58
N LYS A 695 -18.85 -36.05 21.35
CA LYS A 695 -19.11 -36.80 20.12
C LYS A 695 -18.24 -38.06 20.07
N PRO A 696 -18.78 -39.23 19.66
CA PRO A 696 -18.06 -40.51 19.72
C PRO A 696 -16.69 -40.53 19.02
N ASN A 697 -16.57 -39.81 17.91
CA ASN A 697 -15.34 -39.71 17.11
C ASN A 697 -14.59 -38.37 17.32
N GLY A 698 -15.11 -37.52 18.21
CA GLY A 698 -14.58 -36.19 18.54
C GLY A 698 -13.82 -36.19 19.87
N GLY A 699 -13.78 -35.03 20.51
CA GLY A 699 -13.32 -34.94 21.89
C GLY A 699 -11.84 -35.28 22.09
N LYS A 700 -11.57 -35.89 23.25
CA LYS A 700 -10.25 -36.43 23.62
C LYS A 700 -9.74 -37.51 22.67
N ASN A 701 -10.63 -38.34 22.12
CA ASN A 701 -10.26 -39.41 21.19
C ASN A 701 -9.71 -38.83 19.89
N TYR A 702 -10.34 -37.78 19.37
CA TYR A 702 -9.84 -37.04 18.21
C TYR A 702 -8.47 -36.43 18.49
N LEU A 703 -8.28 -35.71 19.61
CA LEU A 703 -7.01 -35.07 19.93
C LEU A 703 -5.86 -36.06 20.07
N GLN A 704 -6.08 -37.18 20.76
CA GLN A 704 -5.07 -38.23 20.90
C GLN A 704 -4.65 -38.80 19.55
N LYS A 705 -5.63 -39.09 18.68
CA LYS A 705 -5.40 -39.58 17.32
C LYS A 705 -4.67 -38.54 16.47
N LEU A 706 -5.16 -37.29 16.44
CA LEU A 706 -4.57 -36.20 15.68
C LEU A 706 -3.10 -36.02 16.06
N ILE A 707 -2.79 -35.85 17.36
CA ILE A 707 -1.41 -35.65 17.83
C ILE A 707 -0.51 -36.81 17.43
N ALA A 708 -0.95 -38.06 17.62
CA ALA A 708 -0.16 -39.24 17.27
C ALA A 708 0.12 -39.34 15.76
N LEU A 709 -0.87 -39.00 14.93
CA LEU A 709 -0.71 -38.99 13.47
C LEU A 709 0.13 -37.81 12.99
N THR A 710 0.00 -36.62 13.59
CA THR A 710 0.81 -35.44 13.24
C THR A 710 2.29 -35.65 13.57
N VAL A 711 2.63 -36.35 14.65
CA VAL A 711 4.03 -36.75 14.92
C VAL A 711 4.59 -37.61 13.79
N GLN A 712 3.85 -38.65 13.40
CA GLN A 712 4.24 -39.53 12.28
C GLN A 712 4.31 -38.75 10.96
N LEU A 713 3.42 -37.79 10.75
CA LEU A 713 3.41 -36.92 9.58
C LEU A 713 4.72 -36.12 9.43
N ILE A 714 5.26 -35.61 10.53
CA ILE A 714 6.53 -34.87 10.55
C ILE A 714 7.72 -35.79 10.25
N GLU A 715 7.67 -37.04 10.71
CA GLU A 715 8.74 -38.03 10.49
C GLU A 715 8.75 -38.59 9.06
N ASN A 716 7.63 -38.52 8.34
CA ASN A 716 7.52 -38.95 6.96
C ASN A 716 8.18 -37.97 5.97
N ASN A 717 8.70 -38.49 4.86
CA ASN A 717 9.40 -37.71 3.82
C ASN A 717 8.54 -37.36 2.59
N HIS A 718 7.21 -37.51 2.68
CA HIS A 718 6.31 -37.29 1.53
C HIS A 718 5.81 -35.85 1.43
N LEU A 719 5.75 -35.13 2.56
CA LEU A 719 5.41 -33.70 2.57
C LEU A 719 6.64 -32.82 2.43
N SER A 720 6.44 -31.60 1.93
CA SER A 720 7.49 -30.60 1.83
C SER A 720 8.02 -30.19 3.22
N PRO A 721 9.26 -29.68 3.32
CA PRO A 721 9.79 -29.15 4.59
C PRO A 721 8.88 -28.09 5.23
N ARG A 722 8.18 -27.28 4.42
CA ARG A 722 7.24 -26.26 4.89
C ARG A 722 6.02 -26.89 5.55
N GLU A 723 5.35 -27.83 4.87
CA GLU A 723 4.16 -28.51 5.42
C GLU A 723 4.50 -29.27 6.72
N ARG A 724 5.70 -29.87 6.81
CA ARG A 724 6.16 -30.51 8.06
C ARG A 724 6.42 -29.51 9.18
N ALA A 725 6.93 -28.32 8.87
CA ALA A 725 7.06 -27.25 9.86
C ALA A 725 5.69 -26.77 10.34
N GLU A 726 4.71 -26.65 9.43
CA GLU A 726 3.33 -26.30 9.76
C GLU A 726 2.67 -27.37 10.66
N ALA A 727 2.89 -28.66 10.41
CA ALA A 727 2.49 -29.74 11.32
C ALA A 727 3.14 -29.60 12.71
N GLY A 728 4.42 -29.18 12.75
CA GLY A 728 5.11 -28.85 14.00
C GLY A 728 4.45 -27.69 14.76
N ASN A 729 3.95 -26.67 14.06
CA ASN A 729 3.22 -25.56 14.69
C ASN A 729 1.92 -26.04 15.35
N THR A 730 1.19 -26.95 14.70
CA THR A 730 0.01 -27.58 15.29
C THR A 730 0.36 -28.31 16.59
N LEU A 731 1.43 -29.12 16.61
CA LEU A 731 1.88 -29.77 17.84
C LEU A 731 2.29 -28.78 18.92
N ALA A 732 2.84 -27.62 18.56
CA ALA A 732 3.21 -26.59 19.52
C ALA A 732 2.02 -26.11 20.35
N GLN A 733 0.84 -26.03 19.72
CA GLN A 733 -0.39 -25.50 20.32
C GLN A 733 -1.20 -26.60 21.00
N LEU A 734 -1.32 -27.77 20.38
CA LEU A 734 -2.11 -28.88 20.91
C LEU A 734 -1.36 -29.76 21.93
N GLY A 735 -0.03 -29.64 21.97
CA GLY A 735 0.86 -30.43 22.81
C GLY A 735 1.77 -31.33 21.96
N ASP A 736 3.08 -31.19 22.15
CA ASP A 736 4.09 -31.90 21.39
C ASP A 736 4.70 -33.04 22.22
N PRO A 737 4.40 -34.32 21.92
CA PRO A 737 4.89 -35.44 22.70
C PRO A 737 6.29 -35.90 22.27
N ARG A 738 6.91 -35.25 21.27
CA ARG A 738 8.22 -35.67 20.76
C ARG A 738 9.30 -35.51 21.84
N ALA A 739 10.09 -36.57 22.00
CA ALA A 739 11.27 -36.57 22.86
C ALA A 739 12.22 -35.42 22.49
N GLY A 740 12.77 -34.70 23.47
CA GLY A 740 13.73 -33.63 23.22
C GLY A 740 13.14 -32.24 22.97
N VAL A 741 11.82 -32.11 22.85
CA VAL A 741 11.19 -30.89 22.31
C VAL A 741 10.56 -30.00 23.40
N ALA A 742 9.91 -30.59 24.41
CA ALA A 742 9.29 -29.87 25.51
C ALA A 742 9.68 -30.50 26.87
N PRO A 743 9.84 -29.69 27.94
CA PRO A 743 10.14 -30.20 29.27
C PRO A 743 8.94 -30.97 29.85
N LEU A 744 9.23 -31.92 30.74
CA LEU A 744 8.21 -32.61 31.54
C LEU A 744 8.00 -31.83 32.84
N LEU A 745 6.77 -31.40 33.11
CA LEU A 745 6.43 -30.58 34.27
C LEU A 745 5.86 -31.42 35.43
N LEU A 746 5.99 -30.94 36.67
CA LEU A 746 5.40 -31.53 37.88
C LEU A 746 3.94 -31.08 38.04
N GLY A 747 3.04 -31.52 37.16
CA GLY A 747 1.60 -31.19 37.21
C GLY A 747 1.19 -30.01 36.32
N GLU A 748 0.15 -29.25 36.70
CA GLU A 748 -0.42 -28.11 35.95
C GLU A 748 0.51 -26.86 35.96
N GLY A 749 1.79 -27.03 35.59
CA GLY A 749 2.70 -25.92 35.29
C GLY A 749 3.60 -25.43 36.43
N VAL A 750 3.67 -26.11 37.57
CA VAL A 750 4.54 -25.71 38.69
C VAL A 750 5.69 -26.71 38.85
N GLY A 751 6.91 -26.28 38.50
CA GLY A 751 8.14 -27.07 38.65
C GLY A 751 8.47 -27.99 37.46
N VAL A 752 9.76 -28.12 37.15
CA VAL A 752 10.27 -28.98 36.07
C VAL A 752 10.62 -30.34 36.65
N ARG A 753 10.01 -31.41 36.13
CA ARG A 753 10.38 -32.79 36.48
C ARG A 753 11.63 -33.25 35.72
N SER A 754 11.73 -32.87 34.45
CA SER A 754 12.87 -33.16 33.59
C SER A 754 12.86 -32.18 32.41
N MET A 755 14.04 -31.73 32.00
CA MET A 755 14.24 -30.94 30.79
C MET A 755 13.97 -31.73 29.50
N ASN A 756 13.87 -33.05 29.62
CA ASN A 756 13.49 -33.98 28.56
C ASN A 756 14.40 -33.86 27.32
N PHE A 757 15.67 -33.47 27.50
CA PHE A 757 16.62 -33.37 26.40
C PHE A 757 16.82 -34.73 25.73
N LEU A 758 16.85 -34.72 24.39
CA LEU A 758 17.21 -35.87 23.59
C LEU A 758 18.61 -35.63 23.01
N PHE A 759 19.59 -36.39 23.46
CA PHE A 759 20.97 -36.24 23.03
C PHE A 759 21.36 -37.25 21.95
N CYS A 760 22.28 -36.88 21.08
CA CYS A 760 23.00 -37.78 20.18
C CYS A 760 24.40 -38.04 20.74
N GLU A 761 24.79 -39.31 20.84
CA GLU A 761 26.16 -39.67 21.25
C GLU A 761 27.15 -39.47 20.10
N ILE A 762 28.18 -38.65 20.32
CA ILE A 762 29.32 -38.51 19.41
C ILE A 762 30.52 -39.20 20.05
N ARG A 763 30.85 -40.40 19.55
CA ARG A 763 31.94 -41.23 20.10
C ARG A 763 33.30 -40.55 19.96
N ALA A 764 34.23 -40.80 20.88
CA ALA A 764 35.61 -40.33 20.78
C ALA A 764 36.29 -40.74 19.46
N GLY A 765 37.19 -39.89 18.96
CA GLY A 765 37.93 -40.21 17.74
C GLY A 765 38.61 -39.02 17.07
N ASP A 766 39.45 -39.36 16.11
CA ASP A 766 40.15 -38.39 15.27
C ASP A 766 39.22 -37.87 14.16
N PHE A 767 39.26 -36.56 13.88
CA PHE A 767 38.60 -35.96 12.72
C PHE A 767 39.42 -34.80 12.14
N LEU A 768 39.17 -34.47 10.88
CA LEU A 768 39.73 -33.28 10.23
C LEU A 768 38.74 -32.13 10.38
N MET A 769 39.19 -31.03 10.98
CA MET A 769 38.46 -29.79 11.18
C MET A 769 38.89 -28.77 10.14
N GLY A 770 37.95 -28.00 9.60
CA GLY A 770 38.24 -26.94 8.64
C GLY A 770 38.45 -27.41 7.19
N THR A 771 38.85 -26.44 6.37
CA THR A 771 38.94 -26.52 4.91
C THR A 771 40.40 -26.33 4.46
N LYS A 772 40.80 -26.98 3.36
CA LYS A 772 42.13 -26.73 2.79
C LYS A 772 42.11 -25.46 1.94
N GLU A 773 43.21 -24.73 1.95
CA GLU A 773 43.36 -23.50 1.15
C GLU A 773 43.13 -23.76 -0.35
N GLU A 774 43.58 -24.91 -0.86
CA GLU A 774 43.41 -25.32 -2.26
C GLU A 774 41.94 -25.54 -2.67
N ASP A 775 41.07 -25.89 -1.72
CA ASP A 775 39.66 -26.24 -1.98
C ASP A 775 38.72 -25.00 -1.94
N ILE A 776 39.19 -23.85 -1.43
CA ILE A 776 38.36 -22.64 -1.22
C ILE A 776 37.69 -22.18 -2.52
N LYS A 777 38.45 -22.13 -3.62
CA LYS A 777 37.93 -21.64 -4.91
C LYS A 777 36.81 -22.51 -5.45
N ASP A 778 36.96 -23.82 -5.32
CA ASP A 778 35.96 -24.77 -5.79
C ASP A 778 34.72 -24.77 -4.90
N LEU A 779 34.88 -24.60 -3.58
CA LEU A 779 33.75 -24.45 -2.64
C LEU A 779 32.98 -23.15 -2.88
N ALA A 780 33.68 -22.03 -3.04
CA ALA A 780 33.09 -20.73 -3.37
C ALA A 780 32.25 -20.80 -4.65
N LYS A 781 32.80 -21.45 -5.69
CA LYS A 781 32.09 -21.69 -6.95
C LYS A 781 30.89 -22.62 -6.77
N LYS A 782 31.03 -23.72 -6.03
CA LYS A 782 29.97 -24.72 -5.81
C LYS A 782 28.76 -24.14 -5.07
N PHE A 783 29.01 -23.35 -4.04
CA PHE A 783 27.95 -22.75 -3.22
C PHE A 783 27.54 -21.35 -3.67
N ASN A 784 28.15 -20.84 -4.75
CA ASN A 784 27.92 -19.49 -5.26
C ASN A 784 28.08 -18.43 -4.15
N ALA A 785 29.17 -18.53 -3.39
CA ALA A 785 29.48 -17.72 -2.22
C ALA A 785 30.88 -17.09 -2.31
N PRO A 786 31.16 -15.97 -1.61
CA PRO A 786 32.49 -15.35 -1.60
C PRO A 786 33.57 -16.29 -1.04
N GLU A 787 34.76 -16.30 -1.64
CA GLU A 787 35.91 -17.09 -1.15
C GLU A 787 36.28 -16.78 0.31
N ASP A 788 36.10 -15.51 0.73
CA ASP A 788 36.46 -15.07 2.09
C ASP A 788 35.67 -15.77 3.20
N TRP A 789 34.50 -16.33 2.90
CA TRP A 789 33.71 -17.08 3.89
C TRP A 789 34.44 -18.37 4.33
N PHE A 790 35.13 -19.02 3.41
CA PHE A 790 35.83 -20.28 3.66
C PHE A 790 37.27 -20.09 4.16
N LYS A 791 37.86 -18.90 3.99
CA LYS A 791 39.21 -18.59 4.51
C LYS A 791 39.28 -18.65 6.04
N ASN A 792 38.18 -18.35 6.71
CA ASN A 792 38.13 -18.44 8.18
C ASN A 792 38.13 -19.91 8.68
N GLU A 793 37.92 -20.88 7.79
CA GLU A 793 37.95 -22.31 8.10
C GLU A 793 39.35 -22.94 7.86
N THR A 794 40.37 -22.14 7.47
CA THR A 794 41.72 -22.64 7.20
C THR A 794 42.69 -22.32 8.35
N PRO A 795 43.76 -23.13 8.54
CA PRO A 795 44.07 -24.37 7.83
C PRO A 795 43.24 -25.56 8.33
N GLN A 796 43.07 -26.56 7.45
CA GLN A 796 42.54 -27.85 7.89
C GLN A 796 43.51 -28.53 8.88
N ILE A 797 43.00 -28.91 10.05
CA ILE A 797 43.79 -29.53 11.12
C ILE A 797 43.20 -30.86 11.57
N LYS A 798 44.06 -31.78 12.01
CA LYS A 798 43.65 -33.06 12.59
C LYS A 798 43.49 -32.91 14.10
N LEU A 799 42.28 -33.13 14.61
CA LEU A 799 41.96 -33.09 16.03
C LEU A 799 41.45 -34.45 16.51
N ARG A 800 41.63 -34.73 17.81
CA ARG A 800 41.01 -35.88 18.48
C ARG A 800 40.09 -35.38 19.57
N LEU A 801 38.80 -35.66 19.45
CA LEU A 801 37.79 -35.26 20.43
C LEU A 801 37.38 -36.46 21.31
N PRO A 802 37.05 -36.23 22.59
CA PRO A 802 36.50 -37.26 23.47
C PRO A 802 35.09 -37.66 23.05
N THR A 803 34.48 -38.60 23.78
CA THR A 803 33.04 -38.86 23.64
C THR A 803 32.28 -37.73 24.30
N TYR A 804 31.27 -37.19 23.62
CA TYR A 804 30.37 -36.18 24.15
C TYR A 804 28.96 -36.38 23.60
N PHE A 805 28.01 -35.67 24.18
CA PHE A 805 26.61 -35.69 23.79
C PHE A 805 26.24 -34.34 23.18
N MET A 806 25.56 -34.34 22.04
CA MET A 806 25.04 -33.14 21.40
C MET A 806 23.52 -33.19 21.44
N SER A 807 22.84 -32.13 21.85
CA SER A 807 21.37 -32.11 21.79
C SER A 807 20.92 -32.33 20.34
N ARG A 808 19.93 -33.19 20.14
CA ARG A 808 19.38 -33.50 18.81
C ARG A 808 18.65 -32.31 18.21
N TYR A 809 17.99 -31.53 19.06
CA TYR A 809 17.26 -30.32 18.67
C TYR A 809 17.90 -29.09 19.31
N PRO A 810 17.80 -27.91 18.66
CA PRO A 810 18.06 -26.65 19.34
C PRO A 810 17.20 -26.53 20.60
N VAL A 811 17.69 -25.79 21.60
CA VAL A 811 16.92 -25.50 22.82
C VAL A 811 15.63 -24.78 22.43
N THR A 812 14.50 -25.29 22.88
CA THR A 812 13.19 -24.73 22.52
C THR A 812 12.77 -23.60 23.46
N ASN A 813 11.80 -22.79 23.04
CA ASN A 813 11.17 -21.79 23.90
C ASN A 813 10.66 -22.41 25.21
N ALA A 814 10.01 -23.57 25.17
CA ALA A 814 9.50 -24.23 26.38
C ALA A 814 10.62 -24.62 27.35
N GLN A 815 11.76 -25.10 26.84
CA GLN A 815 12.92 -25.44 27.65
C GLN A 815 13.58 -24.19 28.24
N PHE A 816 13.74 -23.12 27.44
CA PHE A 816 14.33 -21.89 27.95
C PHE A 816 13.39 -21.17 28.94
N GLU A 817 12.09 -21.20 28.69
CA GLU A 817 11.08 -20.63 29.58
C GLU A 817 11.07 -21.31 30.96
N ALA A 818 11.40 -22.61 31.01
CA ALA A 818 11.58 -23.31 32.28
C ALA A 818 12.70 -22.71 33.15
N PHE A 819 13.81 -22.26 32.53
CA PHE A 819 14.86 -21.52 33.23
C PHE A 819 14.40 -20.12 33.66
N VAL A 820 13.62 -19.44 32.82
CA VAL A 820 13.08 -18.10 33.12
C VAL A 820 12.09 -18.13 34.28
N LYS A 821 11.22 -19.14 34.32
CA LYS A 821 10.17 -19.29 35.34
C LYS A 821 10.62 -19.96 36.64
N ASP A 822 11.76 -20.66 36.63
CA ASP A 822 12.31 -21.24 37.86
C ASP A 822 12.72 -20.13 38.83
N GLU A 823 12.18 -20.17 40.06
CA GLU A 823 12.53 -19.24 41.14
C GLU A 823 14.04 -19.26 41.43
N ASN A 824 14.69 -20.41 41.21
CA ASN A 824 16.13 -20.59 41.34
C ASN A 824 16.88 -20.47 40.00
N GLY A 825 16.22 -20.01 38.93
CA GLY A 825 16.73 -19.90 37.57
C GLY A 825 17.19 -18.49 37.20
N TYR A 826 16.64 -17.93 36.11
CA TYR A 826 17.13 -16.73 35.41
C TYR A 826 17.40 -15.54 36.32
N THR A 827 16.60 -15.32 37.36
CA THR A 827 16.75 -14.20 38.28
C THR A 827 17.97 -14.34 39.21
N GLN A 828 18.48 -15.55 39.45
CA GLN A 828 19.54 -15.82 40.41
C GLN A 828 20.93 -15.47 39.88
N ALA A 829 21.70 -14.70 40.65
CA ALA A 829 23.03 -14.23 40.26
C ALA A 829 24.05 -15.36 40.04
N LYS A 830 23.88 -16.53 40.69
CA LYS A 830 24.83 -17.65 40.63
C LYS A 830 25.08 -18.21 39.22
N TRP A 831 24.16 -17.99 38.29
CA TRP A 831 24.26 -18.49 36.90
C TRP A 831 25.04 -17.57 35.98
N TRP A 832 25.14 -16.29 36.32
CA TRP A 832 25.64 -15.27 35.43
C TRP A 832 27.16 -15.09 35.60
N THR A 833 27.83 -14.67 34.54
CA THR A 833 29.18 -14.09 34.66
C THR A 833 29.07 -12.66 35.15
N GLU A 834 30.17 -12.06 35.61
CA GLU A 834 30.20 -10.65 36.01
C GLU A 834 29.70 -9.72 34.89
N ALA A 835 30.29 -9.84 33.69
CA ALA A 835 29.83 -9.12 32.49
C ALA A 835 28.37 -9.44 32.11
N GLY A 836 27.90 -10.66 32.40
CA GLY A 836 26.50 -11.04 32.17
C GLY A 836 25.53 -10.39 33.16
N LEU A 837 25.93 -10.20 34.42
CA LEU A 837 25.16 -9.45 35.41
C LEU A 837 25.08 -7.97 35.05
N GLU A 838 26.19 -7.38 34.59
CA GLU A 838 26.22 -6.01 34.08
C GLU A 838 25.30 -5.84 32.87
N TRP A 839 25.36 -6.75 31.89
CA TRP A 839 24.46 -6.71 30.72
C TRP A 839 22.98 -6.89 31.10
N LYS A 840 22.70 -7.78 32.06
CA LYS A 840 21.34 -8.11 32.47
C LYS A 840 20.66 -6.92 33.16
N GLU A 841 21.40 -6.17 33.97
CA GLU A 841 20.84 -5.10 34.82
C GLU A 841 19.58 -5.60 35.57
N ASP A 842 18.43 -4.92 35.38
CA ASP A 842 17.13 -5.27 35.97
C ASP A 842 16.26 -6.20 35.10
N ARG A 843 16.79 -6.74 34.00
CA ARG A 843 16.03 -7.61 33.09
C ARG A 843 15.64 -8.91 33.79
N LYS A 844 14.35 -9.26 33.67
CA LYS A 844 13.76 -10.48 34.24
C LYS A 844 13.39 -11.52 33.19
N GLU A 845 13.45 -11.14 31.92
CA GLU A 845 12.96 -11.93 30.78
C GLU A 845 13.87 -11.71 29.58
N HIS A 846 13.90 -12.70 28.68
CA HIS A 846 14.60 -12.60 27.39
C HIS A 846 13.72 -11.88 26.34
N ARG A 847 14.35 -11.40 25.26
CA ARG A 847 13.61 -10.76 24.16
C ARG A 847 12.72 -11.78 23.44
N ARG A 848 11.44 -11.44 23.25
CA ARG A 848 10.47 -12.24 22.48
C ARG A 848 10.11 -11.54 21.17
N TYR A 849 10.14 -12.29 20.07
CA TYR A 849 9.82 -11.78 18.72
C TYR A 849 8.36 -12.04 18.30
N GLY A 850 7.57 -12.74 19.11
CA GLY A 850 6.17 -13.05 18.82
C GLY A 850 5.97 -14.04 17.66
N GLY A 851 4.71 -14.28 17.30
CA GLY A 851 4.33 -15.15 16.18
C GLY A 851 4.89 -16.57 16.30
N VAL A 852 5.40 -17.11 15.18
CA VAL A 852 6.00 -18.46 15.15
C VAL A 852 7.22 -18.61 16.05
N PHE A 853 7.98 -17.53 16.28
CA PHE A 853 9.17 -17.54 17.13
C PHE A 853 8.84 -17.63 18.63
N ALA A 854 7.58 -17.49 19.02
CA ALA A 854 7.12 -17.64 20.41
C ALA A 854 6.50 -19.03 20.69
N LEU A 855 6.39 -19.90 19.69
CA LEU A 855 5.81 -21.23 19.85
C LEU A 855 6.70 -22.11 20.73
N ALA A 856 6.08 -22.86 21.65
CA ALA A 856 6.75 -23.60 22.71
C ALA A 856 7.82 -24.59 22.21
N ASN A 857 7.57 -25.27 21.10
CA ASN A 857 8.48 -26.26 20.51
C ASN A 857 9.45 -25.68 19.45
N HIS A 858 9.39 -24.37 19.19
CA HIS A 858 10.34 -23.72 18.28
C HIS A 858 11.66 -23.41 19.00
N PRO A 859 12.78 -23.34 18.28
CA PRO A 859 14.05 -22.85 18.84
C PRO A 859 13.87 -21.49 19.49
N VAL A 860 14.42 -21.32 20.68
CA VAL A 860 14.49 -19.99 21.31
C VAL A 860 15.43 -19.09 20.49
N VAL A 861 15.00 -17.87 20.21
CA VAL A 861 15.76 -16.86 19.43
C VAL A 861 15.88 -15.56 20.22
N GLY A 862 16.86 -14.73 19.89
CA GLY A 862 17.14 -13.50 20.65
C GLY A 862 17.88 -13.70 21.96
N VAL A 863 18.44 -14.89 22.15
CA VAL A 863 19.23 -15.24 23.34
C VAL A 863 20.67 -14.78 23.11
N THR A 864 21.18 -13.98 24.04
CA THR A 864 22.59 -13.55 24.01
C THR A 864 23.54 -14.66 24.47
N TRP A 865 24.83 -14.51 24.19
CA TRP A 865 25.85 -15.43 24.70
C TRP A 865 25.82 -15.54 26.24
N TYR A 866 25.60 -14.43 26.96
CA TYR A 866 25.49 -14.41 28.42
C TYR A 866 24.32 -15.24 28.93
N GLU A 867 23.15 -15.09 28.32
CA GLU A 867 21.95 -15.84 28.66
C GLU A 867 22.11 -17.33 28.35
N ALA A 868 22.68 -17.68 27.19
CA ALA A 868 22.93 -19.06 26.80
C ALA A 868 23.89 -19.75 27.79
N ASN A 869 24.95 -19.06 28.20
CA ASN A 869 25.90 -19.58 29.19
C ASN A 869 25.25 -19.75 30.59
N ALA A 870 24.43 -18.79 31.02
CA ALA A 870 23.69 -18.89 32.29
C ALA A 870 22.71 -20.07 32.27
N PHE A 871 21.96 -20.24 31.16
CA PHE A 871 21.10 -21.39 30.93
C PHE A 871 21.86 -22.71 31.00
N CYS A 872 23.03 -22.82 30.35
CA CYS A 872 23.87 -24.01 30.39
C CYS A 872 24.29 -24.41 31.82
N LYS A 873 24.68 -23.45 32.66
CA LYS A 873 25.00 -23.72 34.07
C LYS A 873 23.78 -24.19 34.86
N TRP A 874 22.64 -23.54 34.65
CA TRP A 874 21.38 -23.96 35.28
C TRP A 874 20.96 -25.36 34.84
N ALA A 875 21.00 -25.64 33.53
CA ALA A 875 20.67 -26.94 32.95
C ALA A 875 21.63 -28.04 33.41
N THR A 876 22.89 -27.70 33.73
CA THR A 876 23.85 -28.63 34.34
C THR A 876 23.39 -29.10 35.71
N GLU A 877 22.88 -28.22 36.58
CA GLU A 877 22.28 -28.64 37.85
C GLU A 877 21.05 -29.54 37.61
N GLN A 878 20.16 -29.16 36.68
CA GLN A 878 18.98 -29.97 36.36
C GLN A 878 19.35 -31.38 35.87
N ILE A 879 20.22 -31.51 34.87
CA ILE A 879 20.63 -32.81 34.35
C ILE A 879 21.32 -33.68 35.40
N ASN A 880 22.13 -33.10 36.29
CA ASN A 880 22.79 -33.90 37.33
C ASN A 880 21.82 -34.40 38.43
N THR A 881 20.65 -33.77 38.58
CA THR A 881 19.54 -34.30 39.37
C THR A 881 18.74 -35.37 38.62
N GLU A 882 18.67 -35.27 37.29
CA GLU A 882 18.08 -36.29 36.42
C GLU A 882 19.01 -37.51 36.34
N SER A 883 18.75 -38.55 37.14
CA SER A 883 19.58 -39.78 37.17
C SER A 883 19.63 -40.54 35.84
N ARG A 884 18.86 -40.12 34.82
CA ARG A 884 18.77 -40.73 33.49
C ARG A 884 18.47 -39.68 32.43
N ILE A 885 19.05 -39.81 31.25
CA ILE A 885 18.75 -38.98 30.06
C ILE A 885 18.28 -39.82 28.88
N GLN A 886 17.68 -39.17 27.88
CA GLN A 886 17.33 -39.77 26.61
C GLN A 886 18.45 -39.60 25.60
N ILE A 887 18.79 -40.69 24.92
CA ILE A 887 19.79 -40.72 23.85
C ILE A 887 19.14 -41.27 22.59
N TRP A 888 19.38 -40.60 21.47
CA TRP A 888 19.03 -41.08 20.14
C TRP A 888 20.17 -41.93 19.57
N ARG A 889 19.87 -43.19 19.26
CA ARG A 889 20.77 -44.12 18.54
C ARG A 889 19.99 -44.93 17.51
N ASP A 890 20.55 -45.04 16.30
CA ASP A 890 20.06 -45.94 15.24
C ASP A 890 18.53 -45.89 15.01
N GLY A 891 17.96 -44.68 15.03
CA GLY A 891 16.53 -44.48 14.78
C GLY A 891 15.61 -44.67 15.99
N LYS A 892 16.18 -44.83 17.20
CA LYS A 892 15.42 -45.09 18.44
C LYS A 892 15.87 -44.19 19.58
N VAL A 893 14.93 -43.90 20.48
CA VAL A 893 15.20 -43.26 21.78
C VAL A 893 15.52 -44.36 22.80
N GLU A 894 16.68 -44.25 23.44
CA GLU A 894 17.13 -45.11 24.54
C GLU A 894 17.28 -44.27 25.81
N MET A 895 17.03 -44.88 26.98
CA MET A 895 17.33 -44.25 28.27
C MET A 895 18.72 -44.64 28.73
N CYS A 896 19.56 -43.65 29.04
CA CYS A 896 20.90 -43.85 29.57
C CYS A 896 20.99 -43.37 31.02
N GLU A 897 21.57 -44.18 31.91
CA GLU A 897 21.80 -43.79 33.29
C GLU A 897 22.99 -42.83 33.38
N LEU A 898 22.81 -41.74 34.13
CA LEU A 898 23.88 -40.81 34.42
C LEU A 898 24.43 -41.11 35.81
N GLU A 899 25.76 -41.21 35.92
CA GLU A 899 26.43 -41.11 37.20
C GLU A 899 26.29 -39.66 37.70
N SER A 900 25.53 -39.47 38.79
CA SER A 900 25.21 -38.14 39.32
C SER A 900 26.47 -37.29 39.56
N GLY A 901 26.43 -36.04 39.09
CA GLY A 901 27.50 -35.04 39.28
C GLY A 901 28.65 -35.12 38.28
N ARG A 902 28.57 -35.93 37.22
CA ARG A 902 29.65 -36.09 36.22
C ARG A 902 29.43 -35.39 34.89
N TYR A 903 28.27 -34.77 34.67
CA TYR A 903 27.92 -34.21 33.36
C TYR A 903 27.80 -32.69 33.42
N GLU A 904 28.31 -32.03 32.38
CA GLU A 904 28.23 -30.58 32.21
C GLU A 904 27.50 -30.28 30.90
N VAL A 905 26.51 -29.38 30.97
CA VAL A 905 25.86 -28.80 29.80
C VAL A 905 26.56 -27.50 29.48
N ARG A 906 27.05 -27.36 28.25
CA ARG A 906 27.66 -26.13 27.74
C ARG A 906 27.42 -25.97 26.25
N LEU A 907 27.69 -24.76 25.75
CA LEU A 907 27.78 -24.55 24.31
C LEU A 907 28.89 -25.43 23.71
N PRO A 908 28.66 -26.02 22.52
CA PRO A 908 29.69 -26.80 21.87
C PRO A 908 30.83 -25.90 21.41
N SER A 909 32.06 -26.40 21.47
CA SER A 909 33.16 -25.79 20.74
C SER A 909 32.94 -25.94 19.23
N GLU A 910 33.61 -25.10 18.45
CA GLU A 910 33.59 -25.18 16.98
C GLU A 910 33.92 -26.60 16.49
N ALA A 911 34.96 -27.21 17.06
CA ALA A 911 35.38 -28.57 16.73
C ALA A 911 34.30 -29.62 17.03
N GLU A 912 33.60 -29.51 18.16
CA GLU A 912 32.53 -30.43 18.55
C GLU A 912 31.28 -30.27 17.68
N TRP A 913 30.95 -29.03 17.32
CA TRP A 913 29.85 -28.74 16.42
C TRP A 913 30.12 -29.29 15.02
N GLU A 914 31.28 -28.99 14.45
CA GLU A 914 31.66 -29.44 13.11
C GLU A 914 31.72 -30.97 13.02
N ARG A 915 32.31 -31.62 14.04
CA ARG A 915 32.35 -33.08 14.11
C ARG A 915 30.96 -33.71 14.19
N ALA A 916 30.06 -33.13 14.96
CA ALA A 916 28.69 -33.60 15.07
C ALA A 916 27.93 -33.44 13.73
N ALA A 917 28.08 -32.29 13.07
CA ALA A 917 27.42 -31.98 11.80
C ALA A 917 27.92 -32.86 10.63
N ARG A 918 29.19 -33.29 10.64
CA ARG A 918 29.77 -34.18 9.62
C ARG A 918 29.22 -35.62 9.67
N GLY A 919 28.49 -36.01 10.72
CA GLY A 919 27.75 -37.28 10.79
C GLY A 919 28.63 -38.54 10.69
N GLY A 920 29.86 -38.50 11.20
CA GLY A 920 30.80 -39.63 11.14
C GLY A 920 31.37 -39.92 9.74
N LYS A 921 31.00 -39.15 8.71
CA LYS A 921 31.65 -39.24 7.40
C LYS A 921 33.06 -38.66 7.52
N LYS A 922 34.07 -39.44 7.11
CA LYS A 922 35.36 -38.88 6.68
C LYS A 922 35.11 -38.20 5.34
N LEU A 923 34.53 -37.00 5.35
CA LEU A 923 34.40 -36.20 4.13
C LEU A 923 35.82 -35.79 3.71
N PHE A 924 36.47 -36.65 2.94
CA PHE A 924 37.05 -36.14 1.71
C PHE A 924 35.88 -35.52 0.97
N ILE A 925 35.96 -34.26 0.59
CA ILE A 925 35.16 -33.74 -0.50
C ILE A 925 36.03 -34.07 -1.72
N PRO A 926 35.84 -35.20 -2.43
CA PRO A 926 36.37 -35.23 -3.78
C PRO A 926 35.52 -34.21 -4.53
N VAL A 927 36.18 -33.22 -5.11
CA VAL A 927 35.64 -32.50 -6.25
C VAL A 927 35.38 -33.59 -7.30
N GLU A 928 34.12 -34.00 -7.47
CA GLU A 928 33.75 -34.88 -8.58
C GLU A 928 34.15 -34.16 -9.88
N GLN A 929 34.97 -34.84 -10.69
CA GLN A 929 35.50 -34.38 -11.97
C GLN A 929 34.41 -34.19 -13.02
#